data_AF-A0A5Y2SM93-F1
#
_entry.id   AF-A0A5Y2SM93-F1
#
_cell.length_a   1.000
_cell.length_b   1.000
_cell.length_c   1.000
_cell.angle_alpha   90.00
_cell.angle_beta   90.00
_cell.angle_gamma   90.00
#
_symmetry.space_group_name_H-M   'P 1'
#
loop_
_entity.id
_entity.type
_entity.pdbx_description
1 polymer ?
#
loop_
_entity_poly.entity_id
_entity_poly.type
_entity_poly.pdbx_seq_one_letter_code
_entity_poly.pdbx_strand_id
1 'polypeptide(L)'
;MKGIQITPIALLVINTISMSSAYADIPVTCHTTGTSENDLFCGSVSNTNGAVKSLAIGNNAFIPKAIIPGKTGIEQAIAIGSNVQATGDNSLVIGNEAITGKTGSVAIGGDDAAGTYHANGKGYILRAAGSNSADNNLTNFRANAAIGNGAVSLGANSQALSDGAVSIGAAATAGAGIQNGTTWNSTSGRQSIAIGAESSALQDNSIALGYRSGATGNSSTAIGNNALAKNNDAIALGTNSLARDLNSIAIGNNSVAQNSSGTIVANSVAIGQSAKAMTNNTFAMGPYAQALSPGAIAFGPSSKAGATASRGNNAIAIGFLANAPEQNALAMGRGASATGEQSIALGMNSGAEGSDALALGNSAHADAAGAILIGHNAKNTKDTLSAVGLPADNGMNAIGIGSSVKSAANGIAIGRGAEAKISEATTIAIGNGAVSAGGIAIGQGASVVKGNNPSGTASASVSVGRQTVVADYGVALGSRASVGITLTDDGNPERVTSGGLYGTAVGINSGVYSNSALAVGHNAKVSENANAALAIGYNSLSSAQNAIAIGKGAKASAENTISIGTGNIVSGTNSGALGDPSTVSGVNSYSIGNNNIISASNAFVLGNAVNNAVDNSVVLGNNSAVSAAIATPGYSVNGVSHKFAGSSPVSTVSIGASGKERTLTNVAAGRLSPVSTDAINGSQLFAVTSEVEKGNLFAGNTGTFNRHLGETTTIRGGLA
;
A
#
# COMPACT_ATOMS: atom_id res chain seq x y z
N MET A 1 -37.42 50.18 -115.39
CA MET A 1 -37.34 48.70 -115.34
C MET A 1 -35.89 48.35 -115.08
N LYS A 2 -35.52 47.94 -113.86
CA LYS A 2 -35.61 46.59 -113.24
C LYS A 2 -34.30 45.81 -113.42
N GLY A 3 -33.83 45.24 -112.30
CA GLY A 3 -32.69 44.35 -112.17
C GLY A 3 -32.10 44.46 -110.75
N ILE A 4 -32.94 44.40 -109.71
CA ILE A 4 -33.08 43.25 -108.79
C ILE A 4 -31.76 42.92 -108.05
N GLN A 5 -31.69 43.35 -106.79
CA GLN A 5 -30.90 42.72 -105.73
C GLN A 5 -31.43 41.32 -105.41
N ILE A 6 -30.54 40.35 -105.12
CA ILE A 6 -30.66 39.35 -104.03
C ILE A 6 -29.23 38.93 -103.56
N THR A 7 -29.11 38.71 -102.24
CA THR A 7 -27.97 38.40 -101.34
C THR A 7 -27.42 36.94 -101.45
N PRO A 8 -26.39 36.54 -100.65
CA PRO A 8 -26.67 36.02 -99.31
C PRO A 8 -25.80 36.63 -98.19
N ILE A 9 -26.49 37.30 -97.28
CA ILE A 9 -26.16 37.35 -95.86
C ILE A 9 -26.46 35.94 -95.34
N ALA A 10 -25.43 35.20 -94.95
CA ALA A 10 -25.57 34.07 -94.04
C ALA A 10 -24.86 34.44 -92.73
N LEU A 11 -25.31 35.55 -92.15
CA LEU A 11 -25.28 35.71 -90.70
C LEU A 11 -26.23 34.61 -90.21
N LEU A 12 -25.69 33.50 -89.71
CA LEU A 12 -26.46 32.53 -88.95
C LEU A 12 -26.86 33.22 -87.65
N VAL A 13 -27.84 34.12 -87.77
CA VAL A 13 -28.53 34.66 -86.63
C VAL A 13 -29.39 33.50 -86.13
N ILE A 14 -28.88 32.78 -85.14
CA ILE A 14 -29.74 32.02 -84.24
C ILE A 14 -30.51 33.09 -83.44
N ASN A 15 -31.53 33.68 -84.08
CA ASN A 15 -32.20 34.87 -83.56
C ASN A 15 -33.27 34.54 -82.52
N THR A 16 -33.50 33.27 -82.25
CA THR A 16 -34.45 32.82 -81.24
C THR A 16 -34.08 31.41 -80.80
N ILE A 17 -33.51 31.28 -79.59
CA ILE A 17 -33.75 30.05 -78.82
C ILE A 17 -35.18 30.21 -78.30
N SER A 18 -36.18 29.78 -79.08
CA SER A 18 -37.56 29.79 -78.63
C SER A 18 -37.75 28.69 -77.58
N MET A 19 -37.59 29.04 -76.30
CA MET A 19 -38.04 28.18 -75.21
C MET A 19 -39.56 28.38 -75.10
N SER A 20 -40.35 27.42 -75.60
CA SER A 20 -41.81 27.47 -75.48
C SER A 20 -42.24 27.27 -74.02
N SER A 21 -42.36 28.35 -73.26
CA SER A 21 -43.09 28.37 -71.98
C SER A 21 -43.62 29.78 -71.70
N ALA A 22 -44.74 29.87 -70.99
CA ALA A 22 -45.60 31.06 -70.88
C ALA A 22 -45.05 32.22 -70.01
N TYR A 23 -43.73 32.43 -69.92
CA TYR A 23 -43.12 33.42 -69.01
C TYR A 23 -41.97 34.28 -69.56
N ALA A 24 -41.72 34.35 -70.88
CA ALA A 24 -40.61 35.16 -71.43
C ALA A 24 -41.04 36.09 -72.58
N ASP A 25 -41.31 37.37 -72.26
CA ASP A 25 -41.58 38.44 -73.24
C ASP A 25 -40.43 39.46 -73.40
N ILE A 26 -39.21 39.14 -72.91
CA ILE A 26 -38.04 40.01 -73.06
C ILE A 26 -37.05 39.39 -74.07
N PRO A 27 -36.78 40.03 -75.23
CA PRO A 27 -35.73 39.58 -76.14
C PRO A 27 -34.37 39.63 -75.46
N VAL A 28 -33.65 38.50 -75.41
CA VAL A 28 -32.25 38.47 -74.98
C VAL A 28 -31.37 38.86 -76.16
N THR A 29 -30.85 40.08 -76.18
CA THR A 29 -29.86 40.52 -77.16
C THR A 29 -28.50 39.92 -76.82
N CYS A 30 -27.89 39.25 -77.79
CA CYS A 30 -26.52 38.77 -77.70
C CYS A 30 -25.61 39.56 -78.65
N HIS A 31 -24.43 39.92 -78.17
CA HIS A 31 -23.42 40.71 -78.86
C HIS A 31 -22.06 40.02 -78.75
N THR A 32 -21.23 40.14 -79.79
CA THR A 32 -19.81 39.75 -79.76
C THR A 32 -18.91 40.98 -79.51
N THR A 33 -19.42 41.99 -78.79
CA THR A 33 -18.84 43.35 -78.66
C THR A 33 -17.63 43.45 -77.72
N GLY A 34 -16.83 42.39 -77.64
CA GLY A 34 -15.61 42.39 -76.85
C GLY A 34 -14.42 42.90 -77.63
N THR A 35 -13.22 42.76 -77.08
CA THR A 35 -12.00 43.13 -77.81
C THR A 35 -11.53 42.02 -78.76
N SER A 36 -12.22 40.87 -78.79
CA SER A 36 -11.97 39.72 -79.67
C SER A 36 -13.26 39.16 -80.30
N GLU A 37 -13.17 38.60 -81.50
CA GLU A 37 -14.28 37.88 -82.18
C GLU A 37 -14.76 36.62 -81.41
N ASN A 38 -13.98 36.13 -80.44
CA ASN A 38 -14.30 34.96 -79.63
C ASN A 38 -15.06 35.31 -78.33
N ASP A 39 -15.46 36.57 -78.16
CA ASP A 39 -16.23 37.03 -77.00
C ASP A 39 -17.73 36.83 -77.24
N LEU A 40 -18.46 36.31 -76.24
CA LEU A 40 -19.91 36.12 -76.32
C LEU A 40 -20.61 36.77 -75.12
N PHE A 41 -21.46 37.76 -75.40
CA PHE A 41 -22.22 38.48 -74.39
C PHE A 41 -23.71 38.40 -74.64
N CYS A 42 -24.51 38.07 -73.64
CA CYS A 42 -25.98 37.98 -73.76
C CYS A 42 -26.67 38.56 -72.53
N GLY A 43 -27.61 39.51 -72.69
CA GLY A 43 -28.43 40.02 -71.59
C GLY A 43 -28.54 41.55 -71.50
N SER A 44 -29.46 42.04 -70.68
CA SER A 44 -29.63 43.48 -70.42
C SER A 44 -28.49 43.98 -69.52
N VAL A 45 -27.80 45.05 -69.94
CA VAL A 45 -26.86 45.85 -69.12
C VAL A 45 -25.51 45.21 -68.74
N SER A 46 -24.91 44.35 -69.59
CA SER A 46 -23.53 43.86 -69.39
C SER A 46 -22.46 44.91 -69.75
N ASN A 47 -21.44 45.08 -68.89
CA ASN A 47 -20.29 45.95 -69.15
C ASN A 47 -19.01 45.10 -69.17
N THR A 48 -18.55 44.78 -70.37
CA THR A 48 -17.48 43.79 -70.61
C THR A 48 -16.34 44.36 -71.48
N ASN A 49 -16.16 45.68 -71.46
CA ASN A 49 -15.16 46.44 -72.27
C ASN A 49 -13.68 46.03 -72.05
N GLY A 50 -13.44 45.06 -71.16
CA GLY A 50 -12.14 44.51 -70.83
C GLY A 50 -11.96 43.03 -71.09
N ALA A 51 -12.93 42.33 -71.67
CA ALA A 51 -12.84 40.89 -71.85
C ALA A 51 -12.10 40.50 -73.14
N VAL A 52 -11.38 39.37 -73.09
CA VAL A 52 -10.65 38.74 -74.20
C VAL A 52 -10.87 37.22 -74.18
N LYS A 53 -11.49 36.63 -75.20
CA LYS A 53 -11.86 35.20 -75.29
C LYS A 53 -12.75 34.76 -74.12
N SER A 54 -13.73 35.59 -73.77
CA SER A 54 -14.52 35.45 -72.55
C SER A 54 -16.02 35.31 -72.83
N LEU A 55 -16.76 34.74 -71.89
CA LEU A 55 -18.20 34.50 -71.97
C LEU A 55 -18.90 35.28 -70.85
N ALA A 56 -19.87 36.15 -71.17
CA ALA A 56 -20.75 36.75 -70.16
C ALA A 56 -22.24 36.62 -70.52
N ILE A 57 -23.04 35.98 -69.68
CA ILE A 57 -24.47 35.74 -69.94
C ILE A 57 -25.29 36.14 -68.72
N GLY A 58 -26.23 37.06 -68.85
CA GLY A 58 -27.21 37.44 -67.84
C GLY A 58 -27.31 38.95 -67.61
N ASN A 59 -28.06 39.34 -66.58
CA ASN A 59 -28.35 40.75 -66.28
C ASN A 59 -27.20 41.36 -65.45
N ASN A 60 -26.59 42.45 -65.92
CA ASN A 60 -25.46 43.09 -65.22
C ASN A 60 -24.28 42.12 -64.93
N ALA A 61 -23.98 41.22 -65.87
CA ALA A 61 -22.74 40.44 -65.87
C ALA A 61 -21.56 41.34 -66.28
N PHE A 62 -20.50 41.35 -65.48
CA PHE A 62 -19.41 42.31 -65.59
C PHE A 62 -18.03 41.64 -65.72
N ILE A 63 -17.27 42.06 -66.73
CA ILE A 63 -15.85 41.70 -66.90
C ILE A 63 -15.09 43.02 -67.09
N PRO A 64 -14.44 43.57 -66.05
CA PRO A 64 -13.81 44.88 -66.13
C PRO A 64 -12.62 44.89 -67.09
N LYS A 65 -12.35 46.09 -67.61
CA LYS A 65 -11.05 46.41 -68.19
C LYS A 65 -10.02 46.59 -67.08
N ALA A 66 -9.33 45.51 -66.75
CA ALA A 66 -8.16 45.58 -65.88
C ALA A 66 -6.94 46.01 -66.71
N ILE A 67 -6.24 47.07 -66.28
CA ILE A 67 -4.94 47.42 -66.82
C ILE A 67 -3.90 46.55 -66.10
N ILE A 68 -3.68 45.35 -66.62
CA ILE A 68 -2.60 44.48 -66.17
C ILE A 68 -1.38 44.79 -67.05
N PRO A 69 -0.20 45.08 -66.48
CA PRO A 69 1.01 45.32 -67.27
C PRO A 69 1.25 44.19 -68.27
N GLY A 70 1.21 44.51 -69.57
CA GLY A 70 1.40 43.53 -70.66
C GLY A 70 0.13 42.85 -71.18
N LYS A 71 -1.07 43.16 -70.67
CA LYS A 71 -2.35 42.66 -71.19
C LYS A 71 -3.31 43.78 -71.58
N THR A 72 -4.18 43.49 -72.54
CA THR A 72 -5.22 44.42 -73.03
C THR A 72 -6.55 44.32 -72.26
N GLY A 73 -6.68 43.29 -71.40
CA GLY A 73 -7.89 42.97 -70.66
C GLY A 73 -7.78 41.66 -69.88
N ILE A 74 -8.90 41.20 -69.32
CA ILE A 74 -9.05 39.91 -68.64
C ILE A 74 -9.31 38.81 -69.66
N GLU A 75 -8.49 37.75 -69.63
CA GLU A 75 -8.52 36.66 -70.60
C GLU A 75 -9.26 35.41 -70.06
N GLN A 76 -10.04 34.74 -70.92
CA GLN A 76 -10.67 33.43 -70.63
C GLN A 76 -11.58 33.41 -69.40
N ALA A 77 -12.28 34.50 -69.13
CA ALA A 77 -13.22 34.58 -68.02
C ALA A 77 -14.63 34.13 -68.43
N ILE A 78 -15.33 33.44 -67.54
CA ILE A 78 -16.73 33.06 -67.70
C ILE A 78 -17.56 33.70 -66.59
N ALA A 79 -18.57 34.49 -66.96
CA ALA A 79 -19.47 35.17 -66.03
C ALA A 79 -20.94 34.94 -66.39
N ILE A 80 -21.63 34.07 -65.66
CA ILE A 80 -23.02 33.67 -65.98
C ILE A 80 -23.95 33.97 -64.81
N GLY A 81 -25.00 34.75 -65.04
CA GLY A 81 -26.08 35.04 -64.10
C GLY A 81 -26.29 36.54 -63.86
N SER A 82 -26.78 36.92 -62.68
CA SER A 82 -27.24 38.29 -62.41
C SER A 82 -26.31 39.01 -61.42
N ASN A 83 -25.87 40.23 -61.72
CA ASN A 83 -24.95 41.01 -60.86
C ASN A 83 -23.63 40.28 -60.54
N VAL A 84 -23.09 39.51 -61.49
CA VAL A 84 -21.85 38.74 -61.32
C VAL A 84 -20.63 39.50 -61.86
N GLN A 85 -19.47 39.31 -61.24
CA GLN A 85 -18.22 39.97 -61.64
C GLN A 85 -17.07 38.96 -61.79
N ALA A 86 -16.46 38.91 -62.97
CA ALA A 86 -15.23 38.14 -63.20
C ALA A 86 -14.05 39.06 -63.49
N THR A 87 -13.19 39.26 -62.49
CA THR A 87 -12.12 40.28 -62.54
C THR A 87 -10.70 39.69 -62.65
N GLY A 88 -10.56 38.37 -62.80
CA GLY A 88 -9.28 37.68 -62.94
C GLY A 88 -9.20 36.82 -64.20
N ASP A 89 -7.98 36.54 -64.67
CA ASP A 89 -7.78 35.67 -65.85
C ASP A 89 -8.18 34.22 -65.55
N ASN A 90 -8.73 33.52 -66.55
CA ASN A 90 -9.15 32.12 -66.42
C ASN A 90 -10.09 31.89 -65.21
N SER A 91 -10.93 32.88 -64.88
CA SER A 91 -11.86 32.81 -63.76
C SER A 91 -13.25 32.36 -64.19
N LEU A 92 -13.98 31.74 -63.27
CA LEU A 92 -15.33 31.22 -63.50
C LEU A 92 -16.27 31.74 -62.41
N VAL A 93 -17.26 32.55 -62.79
CA VAL A 93 -18.35 32.98 -61.90
C VAL A 93 -19.71 32.57 -62.44
N ILE A 94 -20.51 31.88 -61.64
CA ILE A 94 -21.87 31.46 -61.99
C ILE A 94 -22.83 31.70 -60.82
N GLY A 95 -23.90 32.47 -61.01
CA GLY A 95 -25.00 32.62 -60.04
C GLY A 95 -25.56 34.04 -59.93
N ASN A 96 -25.97 34.48 -58.73
CA ASN A 96 -26.38 35.88 -58.49
C ASN A 96 -25.47 36.54 -57.46
N GLU A 97 -25.08 37.79 -57.68
CA GLU A 97 -24.26 38.56 -56.72
C GLU A 97 -22.96 37.83 -56.30
N ALA A 98 -22.26 37.27 -57.31
CA ALA A 98 -21.04 36.49 -57.11
C ALA A 98 -19.83 37.16 -57.78
N ILE A 99 -18.63 36.98 -57.21
CA ILE A 99 -17.41 37.67 -57.62
C ILE A 99 -16.22 36.70 -57.69
N THR A 100 -15.44 36.77 -58.77
CA THR A 100 -14.09 36.21 -58.85
C THR A 100 -13.05 37.33 -58.97
N GLY A 101 -11.97 37.27 -58.19
CA GLY A 101 -11.05 38.40 -57.99
C GLY A 101 -9.70 38.31 -58.70
N LYS A 102 -9.17 37.10 -58.89
CA LYS A 102 -7.78 36.85 -59.36
C LYS A 102 -7.70 35.63 -60.29
N THR A 103 -6.51 35.36 -60.81
CA THR A 103 -6.29 34.30 -61.80
C THR A 103 -6.70 32.92 -61.30
N GLY A 104 -7.45 32.17 -62.11
CA GLY A 104 -7.86 30.79 -61.83
C GLY A 104 -8.90 30.64 -60.71
N SER A 105 -9.53 31.73 -60.27
CA SER A 105 -10.53 31.69 -59.20
C SER A 105 -11.90 31.22 -59.72
N VAL A 106 -12.64 30.48 -58.89
CA VAL A 106 -13.95 29.90 -59.22
C VAL A 106 -14.95 30.28 -58.14
N ALA A 107 -16.04 30.95 -58.51
CA ALA A 107 -17.16 31.28 -57.61
C ALA A 107 -18.48 30.79 -58.21
N ILE A 108 -19.15 29.83 -57.57
CA ILE A 108 -20.42 29.28 -58.05
C ILE A 108 -21.46 29.31 -56.93
N GLY A 109 -22.61 29.94 -57.15
CA GLY A 109 -23.67 30.14 -56.17
C GLY A 109 -24.14 31.60 -56.12
N GLY A 110 -24.97 31.96 -55.15
CA GLY A 110 -25.46 33.33 -55.02
C GLY A 110 -26.16 33.63 -53.70
N ASP A 111 -26.68 34.84 -53.55
CA ASP A 111 -27.40 35.33 -52.35
C ASP A 111 -28.84 34.84 -52.26
N ASP A 112 -29.43 34.37 -53.36
CA ASP A 112 -30.82 33.88 -53.40
C ASP A 112 -30.97 32.45 -52.84
N ALA A 113 -30.61 32.22 -51.58
CA ALA A 113 -31.10 31.07 -50.84
C ALA A 113 -32.55 31.33 -50.39
N ALA A 114 -33.50 31.24 -51.32
CA ALA A 114 -34.93 31.30 -51.03
C ALA A 114 -35.33 30.19 -50.06
N GLY A 115 -35.59 30.54 -48.80
CA GLY A 115 -36.19 29.67 -47.79
C GLY A 115 -35.26 29.18 -46.67
N THR A 116 -35.44 29.74 -45.47
CA THR A 116 -35.23 29.12 -44.14
C THR A 116 -33.86 28.51 -43.75
N TYR A 117 -32.75 28.79 -44.43
CA TYR A 117 -31.41 28.61 -43.83
C TYR A 117 -30.98 29.86 -43.08
N HIS A 118 -31.44 30.00 -41.83
CA HIS A 118 -31.01 31.06 -40.92
C HIS A 118 -29.56 30.81 -40.44
N ALA A 119 -28.58 31.22 -41.26
CA ALA A 119 -27.16 31.30 -40.87
C ALA A 119 -26.91 32.48 -39.91
N ASN A 120 -27.58 32.47 -38.75
CA ASN A 120 -27.44 33.46 -37.65
C ASN A 120 -27.43 34.95 -38.09
N GLY A 121 -28.09 35.30 -39.18
CA GLY A 121 -28.19 36.68 -39.68
C GLY A 121 -26.86 37.34 -40.05
N LYS A 122 -25.82 36.56 -40.35
CA LYS A 122 -24.53 37.08 -40.81
C LYS A 122 -24.54 37.27 -42.33
N GLY A 123 -25.05 38.40 -42.82
CA GLY A 123 -24.79 38.84 -44.19
C GLY A 123 -23.84 40.06 -44.23
N TYR A 124 -23.35 40.44 -45.42
CA TYR A 124 -22.33 41.47 -45.71
C TYR A 124 -22.75 42.58 -46.74
N ILE A 125 -23.39 43.72 -46.45
CA ILE A 125 -23.80 44.67 -47.51
C ILE A 125 -22.53 45.16 -48.18
N LEU A 126 -22.53 45.18 -49.51
CA LEU A 126 -21.60 45.93 -50.34
C LEU A 126 -21.73 47.44 -50.04
N ARG A 127 -21.08 47.92 -48.97
CA ARG A 127 -20.81 49.35 -48.73
C ARG A 127 -19.31 49.63 -48.54
N ALA A 128 -18.53 48.62 -48.17
CA ALA A 128 -17.07 48.51 -48.31
C ALA A 128 -16.69 47.09 -47.85
N ALA A 129 -15.88 46.34 -48.60
CA ALA A 129 -15.49 44.99 -48.20
C ALA A 129 -14.25 44.97 -47.30
N GLY A 130 -14.32 44.23 -46.20
CA GLY A 130 -13.38 44.24 -45.09
C GLY A 130 -14.05 44.69 -43.80
N SER A 131 -14.77 43.79 -43.13
CA SER A 131 -15.06 43.95 -41.69
C SER A 131 -14.98 42.61 -41.00
N ASN A 132 -14.23 42.62 -39.90
CA ASN A 132 -13.94 41.51 -39.01
C ASN A 132 -15.21 40.73 -38.63
N SER A 133 -15.03 39.46 -38.26
CA SER A 133 -16.03 38.65 -37.53
C SER A 133 -16.45 39.24 -36.16
N ALA A 134 -16.08 40.48 -35.82
CA ALA A 134 -16.45 41.18 -34.60
C ALA A 134 -17.70 42.08 -34.77
N ASP A 135 -18.10 42.41 -36.00
CA ASP A 135 -19.32 43.19 -36.25
C ASP A 135 -20.55 42.27 -36.32
N ASN A 136 -21.42 42.38 -35.32
CA ASN A 136 -22.70 41.69 -35.17
C ASN A 136 -23.86 42.36 -35.94
N ASN A 137 -23.56 43.09 -37.01
CA ASN A 137 -24.55 43.95 -37.68
C ASN A 137 -25.33 43.18 -38.75
N LEU A 138 -26.60 42.91 -38.45
CA LEU A 138 -27.55 42.03 -39.16
C LEU A 138 -28.09 42.59 -40.50
N THR A 139 -27.73 43.82 -40.86
CA THR A 139 -28.34 44.53 -42.00
C THR A 139 -27.66 44.24 -43.34
N ASN A 140 -26.55 43.50 -43.32
CA ASN A 140 -25.58 43.40 -44.39
C ASN A 140 -25.85 42.11 -45.27
N PHE A 141 -25.61 42.00 -46.62
CA PHE A 141 -25.81 40.83 -47.56
C PHE A 141 -24.55 40.08 -48.10
N ARG A 142 -24.27 38.81 -47.76
CA ARG A 142 -22.95 38.18 -48.09
C ARG A 142 -22.83 37.73 -49.56
N ALA A 143 -22.12 38.47 -50.41
CA ALA A 143 -21.77 37.98 -51.76
C ALA A 143 -20.96 36.66 -51.72
N ASN A 144 -21.19 35.80 -52.71
CA ASN A 144 -20.31 34.65 -52.97
C ASN A 144 -19.01 35.17 -53.62
N ALA A 145 -17.85 34.87 -53.04
CA ALA A 145 -16.59 35.46 -53.48
C ALA A 145 -15.42 34.47 -53.54
N ALA A 146 -14.70 34.41 -54.66
CA ALA A 146 -13.40 33.74 -54.76
C ALA A 146 -12.34 34.73 -55.23
N ILE A 147 -11.55 35.24 -54.30
CA ILE A 147 -10.77 36.47 -54.48
C ILE A 147 -9.26 36.22 -54.64
N GLY A 148 -8.76 35.11 -54.11
CA GLY A 148 -7.35 34.73 -54.22
C GLY A 148 -6.99 34.05 -55.54
N ASN A 149 -5.69 33.95 -55.84
CA ASN A 149 -5.20 33.13 -56.95
C ASN A 149 -5.57 31.65 -56.74
N GLY A 150 -6.22 31.02 -57.71
CA GLY A 150 -6.68 29.62 -57.61
C GLY A 150 -7.70 29.36 -56.50
N ALA A 151 -8.37 30.40 -55.99
CA ALA A 151 -9.36 30.26 -54.92
C ALA A 151 -10.67 29.64 -55.44
N VAL A 152 -11.33 28.82 -54.64
CA VAL A 152 -12.60 28.15 -54.99
C VAL A 152 -13.66 28.48 -53.97
N SER A 153 -14.79 29.04 -54.41
CA SER A 153 -15.95 29.34 -53.60
C SER A 153 -17.22 28.71 -54.21
N LEU A 154 -17.88 27.83 -53.47
CA LEU A 154 -19.08 27.12 -53.93
C LEU A 154 -20.18 27.14 -52.86
N GLY A 155 -21.33 27.73 -53.17
CA GLY A 155 -22.49 27.79 -52.27
C GLY A 155 -23.06 29.19 -52.12
N ALA A 156 -24.19 29.31 -51.41
CA ALA A 156 -24.75 30.61 -51.10
C ALA A 156 -23.86 31.34 -50.08
N ASN A 157 -23.46 32.57 -50.36
CA ASN A 157 -22.76 33.43 -49.40
C ASN A 157 -21.38 32.90 -48.95
N SER A 158 -20.78 31.96 -49.68
CA SER A 158 -19.46 31.40 -49.40
C SER A 158 -18.33 32.34 -49.85
N GLN A 159 -17.20 32.34 -49.15
CA GLN A 159 -16.08 33.24 -49.42
C GLN A 159 -14.73 32.57 -49.29
N ALA A 160 -13.95 32.56 -50.38
CA ALA A 160 -12.54 32.18 -50.43
C ALA A 160 -11.71 33.44 -50.70
N LEU A 161 -11.13 34.04 -49.65
CA LEU A 161 -10.60 35.41 -49.66
C LEU A 161 -9.08 35.50 -49.90
N SER A 162 -8.42 34.36 -50.05
CA SER A 162 -6.96 34.25 -50.05
C SER A 162 -6.45 33.27 -51.10
N ASP A 163 -5.16 33.37 -51.45
CA ASP A 163 -4.56 32.54 -52.49
C ASP A 163 -4.60 31.05 -52.12
N GLY A 164 -5.12 30.22 -53.02
CA GLY A 164 -5.34 28.78 -52.82
C GLY A 164 -6.44 28.43 -51.82
N ALA A 165 -7.23 29.39 -51.34
CA ALA A 165 -8.30 29.14 -50.38
C ALA A 165 -9.50 28.41 -51.02
N VAL A 166 -10.13 27.49 -50.29
CA VAL A 166 -11.28 26.71 -50.74
C VAL A 166 -12.42 26.86 -49.74
N SER A 167 -13.54 27.47 -50.14
CA SER A 167 -14.76 27.57 -49.35
C SER A 167 -15.93 26.86 -50.04
N ILE A 168 -16.51 25.83 -49.44
CA ILE A 168 -17.62 25.06 -50.01
C ILE A 168 -18.74 24.94 -48.98
N GLY A 169 -19.94 25.41 -49.28
CA GLY A 169 -21.12 25.37 -48.40
C GLY A 169 -21.63 26.76 -48.02
N ALA A 170 -22.91 26.82 -47.64
CA ALA A 170 -23.57 28.11 -47.39
C ALA A 170 -22.88 28.90 -46.27
N ALA A 171 -22.49 30.16 -46.51
CA ALA A 171 -21.77 31.02 -45.59
C ALA A 171 -20.41 30.47 -45.08
N ALA A 172 -19.80 29.51 -45.78
CA ALA A 172 -18.43 29.05 -45.49
C ALA A 172 -17.41 30.17 -45.78
N THR A 173 -16.35 30.28 -44.97
CA THR A 173 -15.32 31.32 -45.16
C THR A 173 -13.92 30.73 -45.03
N ALA A 174 -13.13 30.78 -46.11
CA ALA A 174 -11.74 30.40 -46.15
C ALA A 174 -10.87 31.66 -46.39
N GLY A 175 -10.07 31.99 -45.38
CA GLY A 175 -9.13 33.09 -45.35
C GLY A 175 -9.70 34.44 -44.98
N ALA A 176 -8.84 35.45 -45.06
CA ALA A 176 -9.11 36.83 -44.70
C ALA A 176 -8.50 37.77 -45.75
N GLY A 177 -9.24 38.82 -46.08
CA GLY A 177 -8.81 39.81 -47.06
C GLY A 177 -9.43 41.17 -46.83
N ILE A 178 -8.76 42.20 -47.37
CA ILE A 178 -9.24 43.58 -47.40
C ILE A 178 -9.33 44.01 -48.87
N GLN A 179 -10.44 44.67 -49.22
CA GLN A 179 -10.58 45.31 -50.53
C GLN A 179 -10.00 46.72 -50.50
N ASN A 180 -9.20 47.07 -51.51
CA ASN A 180 -8.80 48.45 -51.77
C ASN A 180 -9.17 48.81 -53.21
N GLY A 181 -10.29 49.51 -53.39
CA GLY A 181 -10.86 49.81 -54.71
C GLY A 181 -11.34 48.53 -55.43
N THR A 182 -10.88 48.31 -56.66
CA THR A 182 -11.15 47.07 -57.43
C THR A 182 -10.14 45.95 -57.14
N THR A 183 -9.09 46.24 -56.35
CA THR A 183 -8.05 45.27 -56.03
C THR A 183 -8.27 44.64 -54.66
N TRP A 184 -7.97 43.36 -54.54
CA TRP A 184 -8.16 42.60 -53.34
C TRP A 184 -6.84 42.05 -52.80
N ASN A 185 -6.58 42.33 -51.53
CA ASN A 185 -5.37 41.88 -50.84
C ASN A 185 -5.74 40.86 -49.78
N SER A 186 -5.20 39.65 -49.92
CA SER A 186 -5.24 38.63 -48.88
C SER A 186 -4.40 39.12 -47.70
N THR A 187 -4.97 39.10 -46.49
CA THR A 187 -4.28 39.48 -45.26
C THR A 187 -3.85 38.29 -44.42
N SER A 188 -4.57 37.17 -44.50
CA SER A 188 -4.22 35.86 -43.91
C SER A 188 -5.08 34.76 -44.56
N GLY A 189 -4.72 33.49 -44.45
CA GLY A 189 -5.58 32.40 -44.92
C GLY A 189 -5.15 31.72 -46.21
N ARG A 190 -3.88 31.84 -46.61
CA ARG A 190 -3.40 31.15 -47.81
C ARG A 190 -3.55 29.65 -47.64
N GLN A 191 -4.03 28.99 -48.70
CA GLN A 191 -4.24 27.53 -48.75
C GLN A 191 -5.22 27.00 -47.68
N SER A 192 -6.09 27.86 -47.12
CA SER A 192 -7.08 27.43 -46.13
C SER A 192 -8.26 26.73 -46.79
N ILE A 193 -8.90 25.80 -46.06
CA ILE A 193 -10.00 24.98 -46.56
C ILE A 193 -11.16 25.08 -45.58
N ALA A 194 -12.30 25.62 -45.98
CA ALA A 194 -13.55 25.69 -45.23
C ALA A 194 -14.66 24.96 -45.99
N ILE A 195 -15.06 23.77 -45.54
CA ILE A 195 -16.08 22.95 -46.20
C ILE A 195 -17.21 22.64 -45.20
N GLY A 196 -18.44 23.04 -45.51
CA GLY A 196 -19.61 22.91 -44.67
C GLY A 196 -20.26 24.26 -44.38
N ALA A 197 -21.58 24.28 -44.19
CA ALA A 197 -22.29 25.54 -43.95
C ALA A 197 -21.80 26.21 -42.66
N GLU A 198 -21.59 27.54 -42.73
CA GLU A 198 -21.03 28.37 -41.65
C GLU A 198 -19.62 27.95 -41.16
N SER A 199 -18.87 27.13 -41.91
CA SER A 199 -17.48 26.78 -41.57
C SER A 199 -16.52 27.95 -41.78
N SER A 200 -15.42 28.00 -41.02
CA SER A 200 -14.49 29.13 -41.01
C SER A 200 -13.04 28.70 -40.84
N ALA A 201 -12.19 28.92 -41.85
CA ALA A 201 -10.75 28.62 -41.85
C ALA A 201 -9.96 29.91 -42.15
N LEU A 202 -9.64 30.69 -41.12
CA LEU A 202 -9.25 32.11 -41.27
C LEU A 202 -7.73 32.37 -41.39
N GLN A 203 -6.91 31.38 -41.07
CA GLN A 203 -5.44 31.53 -41.05
C GLN A 203 -4.76 30.63 -42.09
N ASP A 204 -3.49 30.89 -42.38
CA ASP A 204 -2.70 30.10 -43.34
C ASP A 204 -2.75 28.60 -43.00
N ASN A 205 -2.89 27.76 -44.03
CA ASN A 205 -2.94 26.28 -43.94
C ASN A 205 -4.03 25.70 -43.02
N SER A 206 -5.02 26.51 -42.60
CA SER A 206 -6.08 26.04 -41.71
C SER A 206 -7.15 25.23 -42.45
N ILE A 207 -7.70 24.20 -41.80
CA ILE A 207 -8.71 23.30 -42.36
C ILE A 207 -9.92 23.25 -41.44
N ALA A 208 -11.08 23.70 -41.89
CA ALA A 208 -12.38 23.59 -41.22
C ALA A 208 -13.34 22.74 -42.07
N LEU A 209 -13.74 21.56 -41.60
CA LEU A 209 -14.65 20.65 -42.30
C LEU A 209 -15.85 20.28 -41.40
N GLY A 210 -17.05 20.68 -41.78
CA GLY A 210 -18.31 20.41 -41.08
C GLY A 210 -19.11 21.68 -40.78
N TYR A 211 -20.40 21.51 -40.47
CA TYR A 211 -21.29 22.61 -40.11
C TYR A 211 -20.75 23.41 -38.92
N ARG A 212 -20.58 24.73 -39.06
CA ARG A 212 -20.03 25.63 -38.02
C ARG A 212 -18.64 25.24 -37.48
N SER A 213 -17.86 24.45 -38.23
CA SER A 213 -16.47 24.17 -37.85
C SER A 213 -15.60 25.43 -37.94
N GLY A 214 -14.64 25.60 -37.05
CA GLY A 214 -13.77 26.79 -36.98
C GLY A 214 -12.31 26.44 -36.75
N ALA A 215 -11.46 26.70 -37.74
CA ALA A 215 -10.01 26.60 -37.66
C ALA A 215 -9.41 28.02 -37.73
N THR A 216 -9.19 28.65 -36.57
CA THR A 216 -8.81 30.07 -36.48
C THR A 216 -7.34 30.30 -36.14
N GLY A 217 -6.57 29.23 -35.94
CA GLY A 217 -5.12 29.28 -35.77
C GLY A 217 -4.36 28.90 -37.04
N ASN A 218 -3.10 29.33 -37.17
CA ASN A 218 -2.24 28.93 -38.30
C ASN A 218 -2.02 27.41 -38.28
N SER A 219 -2.11 26.74 -39.43
CA SER A 219 -2.01 25.28 -39.57
C SER A 219 -2.97 24.48 -38.69
N SER A 220 -4.06 25.11 -38.20
CA SER A 220 -5.03 24.44 -37.35
C SER A 220 -6.02 23.58 -38.15
N THR A 221 -6.51 22.49 -37.57
CA THR A 221 -7.45 21.57 -38.21
C THR A 221 -8.68 21.39 -37.32
N ALA A 222 -9.87 21.68 -37.83
CA ALA A 222 -11.16 21.51 -37.18
C ALA A 222 -12.09 20.67 -38.07
N ILE A 223 -12.39 19.43 -37.68
CA ILE A 223 -13.23 18.51 -38.47
C ILE A 223 -14.39 18.03 -37.59
N GLY A 224 -15.62 18.38 -37.93
CA GLY A 224 -16.84 17.99 -37.21
C GLY A 224 -17.82 19.15 -37.06
N ASN A 225 -19.07 18.82 -36.73
CA ASN A 225 -20.09 19.84 -36.45
C ASN A 225 -19.67 20.66 -35.22
N ASN A 226 -19.51 21.98 -35.39
CA ASN A 226 -19.11 22.90 -34.33
C ASN A 226 -17.74 22.56 -33.68
N ALA A 227 -16.85 21.87 -34.41
CA ALA A 227 -15.46 21.64 -33.98
C ALA A 227 -14.67 22.94 -34.04
N LEU A 228 -13.83 23.23 -33.04
CA LEU A 228 -13.13 24.52 -32.93
C LEU A 228 -11.66 24.35 -32.53
N ALA A 229 -10.77 24.67 -33.46
CA ALA A 229 -9.32 24.73 -33.27
C ALA A 229 -8.87 26.21 -33.29
N LYS A 230 -8.58 26.78 -32.12
CA LYS A 230 -8.42 28.24 -31.98
C LYS A 230 -7.00 28.77 -32.22
N ASN A 231 -6.00 28.03 -31.78
CA ASN A 231 -4.60 28.45 -31.76
C ASN A 231 -3.77 27.66 -32.79
N ASN A 232 -2.51 28.07 -32.98
CA ASN A 232 -1.65 27.47 -33.99
C ASN A 232 -1.42 25.98 -33.74
N ASP A 233 -1.38 25.22 -34.83
CA ASP A 233 -1.16 23.76 -34.85
C ASP A 233 -2.17 22.96 -34.01
N ALA A 234 -3.31 23.57 -33.63
CA ALA A 234 -4.36 22.92 -32.87
C ALA A 234 -5.20 22.00 -33.77
N ILE A 235 -5.58 20.83 -33.24
CA ILE A 235 -6.37 19.81 -33.94
C ILE A 235 -7.63 19.53 -33.13
N ALA A 236 -8.80 19.82 -33.69
CA ALA A 236 -10.11 19.51 -33.14
C ALA A 236 -10.86 18.56 -34.09
N LEU A 237 -11.07 17.31 -33.71
CA LEU A 237 -11.77 16.30 -34.53
C LEU A 237 -12.97 15.71 -33.76
N GLY A 238 -14.18 16.00 -34.19
CA GLY A 238 -15.43 15.49 -33.63
C GLY A 238 -16.47 16.59 -33.39
N THR A 239 -17.73 16.20 -33.24
CA THR A 239 -18.80 17.17 -32.95
C THR A 239 -18.55 17.86 -31.61
N ASN A 240 -18.54 19.20 -31.60
CA ASN A 240 -18.23 20.06 -30.44
C ASN A 240 -16.82 19.84 -29.82
N SER A 241 -15.86 19.26 -30.53
CA SER A 241 -14.48 19.17 -30.03
C SER A 241 -13.84 20.56 -29.97
N LEU A 242 -13.07 20.84 -28.93
CA LEU A 242 -12.51 22.16 -28.65
C LEU A 242 -11.01 22.06 -28.33
N ALA A 243 -10.16 22.49 -29.26
CA ALA A 243 -8.72 22.61 -29.10
C ALA A 243 -8.34 24.09 -29.03
N ARG A 244 -8.09 24.62 -27.83
CA ARG A 244 -7.84 26.06 -27.61
C ARG A 244 -6.40 26.41 -27.30
N ASP A 245 -5.60 25.45 -26.88
CA ASP A 245 -4.20 25.67 -26.51
C ASP A 245 -3.29 25.58 -27.75
N LEU A 246 -2.04 26.03 -27.63
CA LEU A 246 -1.03 25.89 -28.69
C LEU A 246 -0.66 24.41 -28.85
N ASN A 247 -0.54 23.90 -30.09
CA ASN A 247 -0.24 22.49 -30.38
C ASN A 247 -1.23 21.49 -29.72
N SER A 248 -2.45 21.94 -29.42
CA SER A 248 -3.41 21.11 -28.67
C SER A 248 -4.17 20.14 -29.56
N ILE A 249 -4.56 19.00 -29.00
CA ILE A 249 -5.27 17.95 -29.73
C ILE A 249 -6.54 17.60 -28.96
N ALA A 250 -7.72 17.83 -29.54
CA ALA A 250 -9.01 17.43 -29.02
C ALA A 250 -9.72 16.52 -30.03
N ILE A 251 -9.71 15.21 -29.79
CA ILE A 251 -10.30 14.20 -30.68
C ILE A 251 -11.43 13.49 -29.95
N GLY A 252 -12.65 13.55 -30.47
CA GLY A 252 -13.85 12.93 -29.91
C GLY A 252 -14.97 13.94 -29.66
N ASN A 253 -16.21 13.44 -29.63
CA ASN A 253 -17.38 14.27 -29.38
C ASN A 253 -17.28 14.98 -28.02
N ASN A 254 -17.44 16.30 -28.00
CA ASN A 254 -17.31 17.14 -26.80
C ASN A 254 -15.93 17.02 -26.08
N SER A 255 -14.87 16.59 -26.77
CA SER A 255 -13.51 16.60 -26.21
C SER A 255 -13.00 18.04 -26.04
N VAL A 256 -12.22 18.30 -25.00
CA VAL A 256 -11.72 19.64 -24.68
C VAL A 256 -10.25 19.58 -24.31
N ALA A 257 -9.42 20.27 -25.07
CA ALA A 257 -8.00 20.55 -24.77
C ALA A 257 -7.84 22.07 -24.65
N GLN A 258 -7.84 22.58 -23.43
CA GLN A 258 -7.76 24.01 -23.14
C GLN A 258 -7.19 24.28 -21.75
N ASN A 259 -6.57 25.43 -21.53
CA ASN A 259 -6.28 25.92 -20.19
C ASN A 259 -7.48 26.68 -19.60
N SER A 260 -7.97 26.23 -18.44
CA SER A 260 -8.99 26.94 -17.65
C SER A 260 -8.58 28.34 -17.19
N SER A 261 -7.27 28.63 -17.06
CA SER A 261 -6.75 29.92 -16.61
C SER A 261 -6.76 31.00 -17.70
N GLY A 262 -7.17 30.68 -18.94
CA GLY A 262 -7.24 31.64 -20.04
C GLY A 262 -5.88 32.05 -20.63
N THR A 263 -4.77 31.67 -19.98
CA THR A 263 -3.42 31.77 -20.54
C THR A 263 -3.22 30.69 -21.59
N ILE A 264 -2.78 31.08 -22.79
CA ILE A 264 -2.40 30.12 -23.83
C ILE A 264 -1.20 29.33 -23.32
N VAL A 265 -1.36 28.03 -23.17
CA VAL A 265 -0.29 27.08 -22.83
C VAL A 265 -0.12 26.10 -23.98
N ALA A 266 1.00 25.37 -23.99
CA ALA A 266 1.31 24.41 -25.04
C ALA A 266 0.98 22.96 -24.61
N ASN A 267 0.63 22.15 -25.62
CA ASN A 267 0.68 20.68 -25.60
C ASN A 267 -0.35 19.96 -24.70
N SER A 268 -1.61 20.42 -24.66
CA SER A 268 -2.72 19.66 -24.06
C SER A 268 -3.34 18.68 -25.06
N VAL A 269 -3.55 17.43 -24.64
CA VAL A 269 -4.08 16.35 -25.50
C VAL A 269 -5.31 15.72 -24.82
N ALA A 270 -6.46 15.75 -25.48
CA ALA A 270 -7.72 15.13 -25.06
C ALA A 270 -8.25 14.22 -26.18
N ILE A 271 -8.24 12.90 -25.98
CA ILE A 271 -8.65 11.91 -26.98
C ILE A 271 -9.73 10.99 -26.39
N GLY A 272 -10.96 11.13 -26.82
CA GLY A 272 -12.12 10.37 -26.35
C GLY A 272 -13.36 11.25 -26.23
N GLN A 273 -14.55 10.63 -26.23
CA GLN A 273 -15.80 11.34 -25.98
C GLN A 273 -15.74 12.04 -24.61
N SER A 274 -16.00 13.34 -24.57
CA SER A 274 -15.94 14.16 -23.35
C SER A 274 -14.61 14.10 -22.57
N ALA A 275 -13.49 13.70 -23.20
CA ALA A 275 -12.17 13.79 -22.59
C ALA A 275 -11.78 15.25 -22.34
N LYS A 276 -11.12 15.54 -21.22
CA LYS A 276 -10.78 16.89 -20.77
C LYS A 276 -9.30 16.99 -20.37
N ALA A 277 -8.55 17.79 -21.08
CA ALA A 277 -7.19 18.21 -20.76
C ALA A 277 -7.23 19.72 -20.46
N MET A 278 -7.22 20.08 -19.16
CA MET A 278 -7.68 21.40 -18.69
C MET A 278 -6.55 22.40 -18.34
N THR A 279 -5.28 22.00 -18.47
CA THR A 279 -4.10 22.83 -18.13
C THR A 279 -2.88 22.47 -19.00
N ASN A 280 -1.71 23.06 -18.74
CA ASN A 280 -0.50 22.88 -19.54
C ASN A 280 0.10 21.46 -19.46
N ASN A 281 0.63 20.97 -20.59
CA ASN A 281 1.27 19.65 -20.71
C ASN A 281 0.40 18.50 -20.17
N THR A 282 -0.92 18.58 -20.34
CA THR A 282 -1.85 17.55 -19.85
C THR A 282 -2.19 16.54 -20.93
N PHE A 283 -2.44 15.30 -20.52
CA PHE A 283 -2.80 14.20 -21.42
C PHE A 283 -4.01 13.45 -20.87
N ALA A 284 -5.15 13.53 -21.54
CA ALA A 284 -6.38 12.81 -21.24
C ALA A 284 -6.75 11.90 -22.41
N MET A 285 -6.80 10.58 -22.20
CA MET A 285 -7.17 9.61 -23.23
C MET A 285 -8.20 8.61 -22.69
N GLY A 286 -9.31 8.43 -23.39
CA GLY A 286 -10.45 7.59 -23.02
C GLY A 286 -11.73 8.41 -22.83
N PRO A 287 -12.92 7.80 -23.02
CA PRO A 287 -14.19 8.48 -22.76
C PRO A 287 -14.25 9.03 -21.34
N TYR A 288 -14.60 10.30 -21.17
CA TYR A 288 -14.70 11.00 -19.89
C TYR A 288 -13.40 11.08 -19.06
N ALA A 289 -12.23 10.81 -19.64
CA ALA A 289 -10.93 10.99 -18.97
C ALA A 289 -10.68 12.47 -18.65
N GLN A 290 -10.11 12.78 -17.49
CA GLN A 290 -9.94 14.14 -16.98
C GLN A 290 -8.54 14.36 -16.42
N ALA A 291 -7.72 15.14 -17.13
CA ALA A 291 -6.45 15.67 -16.65
C ALA A 291 -6.62 17.16 -16.30
N LEU A 292 -6.68 17.46 -15.00
CA LEU A 292 -7.21 18.72 -14.46
C LEU A 292 -6.13 19.68 -13.91
N SER A 293 -4.88 19.22 -13.80
CA SER A 293 -3.77 19.94 -13.18
C SER A 293 -2.51 19.88 -14.06
N PRO A 294 -1.57 20.84 -13.94
CA PRO A 294 -0.35 20.89 -14.76
C PRO A 294 0.41 19.56 -14.80
N GLY A 295 0.75 19.09 -16.00
CA GLY A 295 1.49 17.83 -16.18
C GLY A 295 0.69 16.55 -15.88
N ALA A 296 -0.61 16.64 -15.61
CA ALA A 296 -1.42 15.48 -15.26
C ALA A 296 -1.67 14.56 -16.47
N ILE A 297 -1.68 13.24 -16.21
CA ILE A 297 -1.93 12.19 -17.20
C ILE A 297 -3.12 11.35 -16.75
N ALA A 298 -4.23 11.39 -17.48
CA ALA A 298 -5.40 10.55 -17.28
C ALA A 298 -5.59 9.62 -18.49
N PHE A 299 -5.36 8.32 -18.31
CA PHE A 299 -5.46 7.32 -19.37
C PHE A 299 -6.46 6.23 -18.98
N GLY A 300 -7.48 6.02 -19.80
CA GLY A 300 -8.56 5.06 -19.59
C GLY A 300 -9.91 5.74 -19.33
N PRO A 301 -11.04 5.04 -19.57
CA PRO A 301 -12.35 5.67 -19.45
C PRO A 301 -12.65 6.11 -18.02
N SER A 302 -13.15 7.34 -17.87
CA SER A 302 -13.47 7.97 -16.59
C SER A 302 -12.30 8.05 -15.61
N SER A 303 -11.05 7.98 -16.08
CA SER A 303 -9.86 8.24 -15.26
C SER A 303 -9.78 9.73 -14.90
N LYS A 304 -9.28 10.05 -13.71
CA LYS A 304 -9.14 11.43 -13.20
C LYS A 304 -7.76 11.63 -12.59
N ALA A 305 -6.98 12.54 -13.17
CA ALA A 305 -5.69 12.98 -12.66
C ALA A 305 -5.74 14.48 -12.35
N GLY A 306 -5.43 14.82 -11.10
CA GLY A 306 -5.52 16.17 -10.56
C GLY A 306 -6.93 16.57 -10.08
N ALA A 307 -6.99 17.60 -9.23
CA ALA A 307 -8.24 18.16 -8.72
C ALA A 307 -8.43 19.63 -9.17
N THR A 308 -7.39 20.45 -9.11
CA THR A 308 -7.39 21.87 -9.53
C THR A 308 -6.00 22.31 -9.99
N ALA A 309 -5.87 23.46 -10.66
CA ALA A 309 -4.58 23.93 -11.19
C ALA A 309 -3.46 24.14 -10.14
N SER A 310 -3.80 24.19 -8.84
CA SER A 310 -2.84 24.32 -7.73
C SER A 310 -2.66 23.06 -6.88
N ARG A 311 -3.51 22.03 -7.07
CA ARG A 311 -3.46 20.75 -6.35
C ARG A 311 -3.55 19.62 -7.36
N GLY A 312 -2.55 18.73 -7.42
CA GLY A 312 -2.53 17.65 -8.40
C GLY A 312 -1.48 17.77 -9.50
N ASN A 313 -0.48 18.63 -9.35
CA ASN A 313 0.60 18.74 -10.35
C ASN A 313 1.28 17.39 -10.55
N ASN A 314 1.52 17.02 -11.81
CA ASN A 314 2.14 15.75 -12.21
C ASN A 314 1.40 14.48 -11.73
N ALA A 315 0.10 14.56 -11.43
CA ALA A 315 -0.69 13.40 -11.07
C ALA A 315 -0.87 12.45 -12.28
N ILE A 316 -0.87 11.14 -12.04
CA ILE A 316 -1.01 10.12 -13.08
C ILE A 316 -2.11 9.15 -12.67
N ALA A 317 -3.15 9.02 -13.51
CA ALA A 317 -4.24 8.07 -13.34
C ALA A 317 -4.38 7.20 -14.60
N ILE A 318 -4.09 5.90 -14.49
CA ILE A 318 -4.09 4.95 -15.62
C ILE A 318 -5.03 3.78 -15.31
N GLY A 319 -6.17 3.68 -15.98
CA GLY A 319 -7.15 2.60 -15.86
C GLY A 319 -8.59 3.10 -15.83
N PHE A 320 -9.55 2.20 -16.05
CA PHE A 320 -10.97 2.51 -15.91
C PHE A 320 -11.28 2.97 -14.47
N LEU A 321 -11.82 4.17 -14.29
CA LEU A 321 -12.08 4.80 -12.98
C LEU A 321 -10.85 5.01 -12.09
N ALA A 322 -9.63 5.05 -12.63
CA ALA A 322 -8.45 5.40 -11.84
C ALA A 322 -8.53 6.87 -11.36
N ASN A 323 -8.18 7.15 -10.12
CA ASN A 323 -8.36 8.46 -9.48
C ASN A 323 -7.09 8.89 -8.72
N ALA A 324 -6.39 9.92 -9.20
CA ALA A 324 -5.21 10.51 -8.58
C ALA A 324 -5.39 12.03 -8.44
N PRO A 325 -6.17 12.54 -7.46
CA PRO A 325 -6.48 13.97 -7.36
C PRO A 325 -5.33 14.84 -6.83
N GLU A 326 -4.40 14.26 -6.05
CA GLU A 326 -3.37 15.00 -5.33
C GLU A 326 -2.04 15.11 -6.08
N GLN A 327 -1.17 16.02 -5.63
CA GLN A 327 0.10 16.31 -6.29
C GLN A 327 1.04 15.09 -6.26
N ASN A 328 1.71 14.84 -7.40
CA ASN A 328 2.64 13.72 -7.61
C ASN A 328 2.02 12.34 -7.29
N ALA A 329 0.69 12.22 -7.23
CA ALA A 329 0.02 10.96 -6.96
C ALA A 329 -0.02 10.08 -8.21
N LEU A 330 0.15 8.77 -8.02
CA LEU A 330 0.10 7.77 -9.09
C LEU A 330 -0.96 6.70 -8.77
N ALA A 331 -2.05 6.67 -9.53
CA ALA A 331 -3.05 5.60 -9.50
C ALA A 331 -3.01 4.79 -10.80
N MET A 332 -2.70 3.49 -10.72
CA MET A 332 -2.67 2.61 -11.90
C MET A 332 -3.40 1.29 -11.64
N GLY A 333 -4.45 1.04 -12.42
CA GLY A 333 -5.36 -0.11 -12.28
C GLY A 333 -6.83 0.31 -12.33
N ARG A 334 -7.73 -0.64 -12.60
CA ARG A 334 -9.18 -0.39 -12.57
C ARG A 334 -9.61 0.01 -11.16
N GLY A 335 -10.17 1.22 -11.01
CA GLY A 335 -10.63 1.76 -9.72
C GLY A 335 -9.51 2.06 -8.71
N ALA A 336 -8.24 2.10 -9.14
CA ALA A 336 -7.14 2.50 -8.25
C ALA A 336 -7.32 3.96 -7.80
N SER A 337 -7.08 4.27 -6.52
CA SER A 337 -7.29 5.59 -5.93
C SER A 337 -6.08 6.03 -5.12
N ALA A 338 -5.37 7.07 -5.56
CA ALA A 338 -4.21 7.65 -4.89
C ALA A 338 -4.57 9.08 -4.42
N THR A 339 -5.21 9.20 -3.26
CA THR A 339 -5.76 10.46 -2.72
C THR A 339 -4.88 11.11 -1.67
N GLY A 340 -3.74 10.52 -1.33
CA GLY A 340 -2.69 11.18 -0.57
C GLY A 340 -1.71 11.94 -1.49
N GLU A 341 -1.08 13.00 -0.98
CA GLU A 341 0.02 13.67 -1.68
C GLU A 341 1.21 12.71 -1.87
N GLN A 342 1.86 12.73 -3.03
CA GLN A 342 2.99 11.83 -3.36
C GLN A 342 2.67 10.32 -3.22
N SER A 343 1.39 9.95 -3.15
CA SER A 343 0.97 8.58 -2.91
C SER A 343 0.96 7.73 -4.19
N ILE A 344 1.12 6.42 -4.03
CA ILE A 344 1.19 5.46 -5.13
C ILE A 344 0.22 4.31 -4.87
N ALA A 345 -0.80 4.16 -5.72
CA ALA A 345 -1.77 3.06 -5.69
C ALA A 345 -1.69 2.25 -7.00
N LEU A 346 -1.24 1.00 -6.90
CA LEU A 346 -0.99 0.10 -8.03
C LEU A 346 -1.76 -1.22 -7.87
N GLY A 347 -2.81 -1.42 -8.67
CA GLY A 347 -3.65 -2.62 -8.65
C GLY A 347 -5.14 -2.33 -8.83
N MET A 348 -5.94 -3.36 -9.12
CA MET A 348 -7.39 -3.18 -9.16
C MET A 348 -7.92 -2.82 -7.75
N ASN A 349 -8.67 -1.72 -7.65
CA ASN A 349 -9.24 -1.19 -6.41
C ASN A 349 -8.22 -0.97 -5.28
N SER A 350 -6.95 -0.71 -5.59
CA SER A 350 -5.97 -0.30 -4.57
C SER A 350 -6.23 1.14 -4.12
N GLY A 351 -6.10 1.43 -2.83
CA GLY A 351 -6.24 2.77 -2.25
C GLY A 351 -4.94 3.21 -1.57
N ALA A 352 -4.43 4.40 -1.89
CA ALA A 352 -3.37 5.07 -1.13
C ALA A 352 -3.89 6.43 -0.70
N GLU A 353 -4.43 6.52 0.52
CA GLU A 353 -5.10 7.72 1.04
C GLU A 353 -4.16 8.60 1.88
N GLY A 354 -3.11 8.02 2.47
CA GLY A 354 -2.10 8.76 3.23
C GLY A 354 -1.08 9.47 2.35
N SER A 355 -0.53 10.60 2.82
CA SER A 355 0.63 11.25 2.19
C SER A 355 1.81 10.28 2.13
N ASP A 356 2.55 10.25 1.03
CA ASP A 356 3.72 9.39 0.82
C ASP A 356 3.42 7.88 0.95
N ALA A 357 2.14 7.49 0.89
CA ALA A 357 1.73 6.10 1.06
C ALA A 357 1.91 5.29 -0.23
N LEU A 358 2.25 4.01 -0.08
CA LEU A 358 2.37 3.04 -1.17
C LEU A 358 1.41 1.87 -0.95
N ALA A 359 0.45 1.68 -1.86
CA ALA A 359 -0.44 0.54 -1.93
C ALA A 359 -0.18 -0.25 -3.23
N LEU A 360 0.34 -1.46 -3.13
CA LEU A 360 0.64 -2.32 -4.27
C LEU A 360 -0.08 -3.66 -4.14
N GLY A 361 -1.05 -3.93 -5.01
CA GLY A 361 -1.81 -5.18 -5.05
C GLY A 361 -3.32 -4.97 -5.17
N ASN A 362 -4.04 -6.01 -5.57
CA ASN A 362 -5.50 -5.93 -5.67
C ASN A 362 -6.12 -5.68 -4.28
N SER A 363 -6.90 -4.60 -4.17
CA SER A 363 -7.57 -4.19 -2.93
C SER A 363 -6.60 -3.88 -1.77
N ALA A 364 -5.33 -3.57 -2.04
CA ALA A 364 -4.40 -3.05 -1.04
C ALA A 364 -4.82 -1.62 -0.64
N HIS A 365 -4.88 -1.29 0.65
CA HIS A 365 -5.29 0.02 1.17
C HIS A 365 -4.28 0.58 2.17
N ALA A 366 -3.52 1.59 1.73
CA ALA A 366 -2.55 2.34 2.51
C ALA A 366 -3.16 3.68 2.95
N ASP A 367 -3.83 3.68 4.10
CA ASP A 367 -4.68 4.81 4.51
C ASP A 367 -3.95 5.87 5.33
N ALA A 368 -2.74 5.55 5.78
CA ALA A 368 -1.96 6.37 6.71
C ALA A 368 -0.70 6.94 6.05
N ALA A 369 -0.22 8.07 6.58
CA ALA A 369 0.96 8.75 6.03
C ALA A 369 2.22 7.86 6.14
N GLY A 370 2.99 7.78 5.05
CA GLY A 370 4.21 6.97 4.95
C GLY A 370 3.99 5.46 4.98
N ALA A 371 2.75 4.98 4.92
CA ALA A 371 2.46 3.55 5.02
C ALA A 371 2.82 2.79 3.72
N ILE A 372 3.37 1.59 3.86
CA ILE A 372 3.75 0.71 2.74
C ILE A 372 2.99 -0.61 2.84
N LEU A 373 2.02 -0.82 1.95
CA LEU A 373 1.13 -1.98 1.93
C LEU A 373 1.27 -2.71 0.61
N ILE A 374 1.78 -3.94 0.66
CA ILE A 374 2.07 -4.77 -0.52
C ILE A 374 1.35 -6.12 -0.38
N GLY A 375 0.42 -6.41 -1.30
CA GLY A 375 -0.28 -7.69 -1.38
C GLY A 375 -1.80 -7.57 -1.53
N HIS A 376 -2.44 -8.68 -1.86
CA HIS A 376 -3.89 -8.74 -1.99
C HIS A 376 -4.59 -8.52 -0.64
N ASN A 377 -5.53 -7.56 -0.57
CA ASN A 377 -6.24 -7.17 0.65
C ASN A 377 -5.33 -6.75 1.82
N ALA A 378 -4.10 -6.29 1.55
CA ALA A 378 -3.25 -5.69 2.58
C ALA A 378 -3.84 -4.35 3.04
N LYS A 379 -4.00 -4.13 4.35
CA LYS A 379 -4.60 -2.88 4.87
C LYS A 379 -3.93 -2.37 6.14
N ASN A 380 -3.92 -1.05 6.32
CA ASN A 380 -3.83 -0.48 7.67
C ASN A 380 -5.10 -0.80 8.44
N THR A 381 -4.98 -1.07 9.74
CA THR A 381 -6.16 -1.23 10.60
C THR A 381 -6.70 0.14 10.98
N LYS A 382 -7.64 0.67 10.20
CA LYS A 382 -8.55 1.75 10.67
C LYS A 382 -9.54 1.24 11.74
N ASP A 383 -9.89 -0.05 11.70
CA ASP A 383 -11.12 -0.59 12.30
C ASP A 383 -11.03 -1.23 13.70
N THR A 384 -9.87 -1.31 14.36
CA THR A 384 -9.80 -1.95 15.70
C THR A 384 -10.01 -1.01 16.89
N LEU A 385 -10.31 0.27 16.67
CA LEU A 385 -10.42 1.28 17.74
C LEU A 385 -11.84 1.71 18.12
N SER A 386 -12.90 1.18 17.50
CA SER A 386 -14.28 1.47 17.93
C SER A 386 -14.66 0.84 19.28
N ALA A 387 -13.81 0.01 19.89
CA ALA A 387 -14.12 -0.73 21.13
C ALA A 387 -13.35 -0.26 22.38
N VAL A 388 -12.43 0.72 22.29
CA VAL A 388 -11.56 1.11 23.45
C VAL A 388 -11.41 2.63 23.66
N GLY A 389 -12.12 3.47 22.92
CA GLY A 389 -12.23 4.91 23.25
C GLY A 389 -10.95 5.75 23.13
N LEU A 390 -9.91 5.27 22.43
CA LEU A 390 -8.75 6.07 22.03
C LEU A 390 -8.94 6.59 20.60
N PRO A 391 -8.34 7.75 20.22
CA PRO A 391 -8.40 8.25 18.86
C PRO A 391 -7.94 7.18 17.87
N ALA A 392 -8.66 7.04 16.76
CA ALA A 392 -8.20 6.25 15.61
C ALA A 392 -6.99 6.95 14.98
N ASP A 393 -5.82 6.82 15.60
CA ASP A 393 -4.58 7.28 15.00
C ASP A 393 -4.36 6.45 13.74
N ASN A 394 -4.52 7.12 12.59
CA ASN A 394 -4.20 6.58 11.28
C ASN A 394 -2.68 6.36 11.19
N GLY A 395 -2.19 5.26 11.77
CA GLY A 395 -1.23 4.38 11.12
C GLY A 395 0.10 4.94 10.60
N MET A 396 0.72 6.00 11.15
CA MET A 396 1.95 6.54 10.55
C MET A 396 3.03 5.45 10.39
N ASN A 397 3.69 5.42 9.23
CA ASN A 397 4.84 4.56 8.92
C ASN A 397 4.62 3.03 9.07
N ALA A 398 3.39 2.55 8.91
CA ALA A 398 3.11 1.11 8.97
C ALA A 398 3.65 0.35 7.75
N ILE A 399 4.20 -0.85 7.96
CA ILE A 399 4.68 -1.75 6.90
C ILE A 399 3.85 -3.04 6.91
N GLY A 400 3.14 -3.31 5.82
CA GLY A 400 2.39 -4.55 5.61
C GLY A 400 2.81 -5.24 4.32
N ILE A 401 3.36 -6.45 4.40
CA ILE A 401 3.78 -7.22 3.22
C ILE A 401 3.18 -8.63 3.26
N GLY A 402 2.26 -8.94 2.34
CA GLY A 402 1.60 -10.23 2.23
C GLY A 402 0.11 -10.11 1.95
N SER A 403 -0.55 -11.24 1.68
CA SER A 403 -2.01 -11.24 1.51
C SER A 403 -2.72 -11.14 2.86
N SER A 404 -3.75 -10.29 2.92
CA SER A 404 -4.60 -10.07 4.10
C SER A 404 -3.84 -9.64 5.36
N VAL A 405 -2.70 -8.96 5.20
CA VAL A 405 -1.96 -8.37 6.31
C VAL A 405 -2.69 -7.18 6.91
N LYS A 406 -2.52 -7.01 8.22
CA LYS A 406 -3.08 -5.91 8.99
C LYS A 406 -2.00 -5.27 9.85
N SER A 407 -1.72 -3.99 9.62
CA SER A 407 -0.72 -3.28 10.42
C SER A 407 -1.29 -2.01 11.02
N ALA A 408 -1.17 -1.88 12.35
CA ALA A 408 -1.39 -0.64 13.08
C ALA A 408 -0.21 0.34 12.89
N ALA A 409 -0.31 1.53 13.49
CA ALA A 409 0.73 2.57 13.41
C ALA A 409 2.07 2.09 13.95
N ASN A 410 3.15 2.43 13.26
CA ASN A 410 4.52 1.95 13.54
C ASN A 410 4.64 0.40 13.61
N GLY A 411 3.68 -0.32 13.06
CA GLY A 411 3.68 -1.78 13.01
C GLY A 411 4.40 -2.31 11.78
N ILE A 412 5.00 -3.49 11.93
CA ILE A 412 5.55 -4.30 10.84
C ILE A 412 4.80 -5.63 10.81
N ALA A 413 3.99 -5.85 9.77
CA ALA A 413 3.27 -7.10 9.54
C ALA A 413 3.74 -7.74 8.22
N ILE A 414 4.44 -8.88 8.30
CA ILE A 414 5.00 -9.57 7.12
C ILE A 414 4.56 -11.03 7.12
N GLY A 415 3.93 -11.47 6.03
CA GLY A 415 3.43 -12.84 5.84
C GLY A 415 1.90 -12.89 5.72
N ARG A 416 1.38 -13.96 5.10
CA ARG A 416 -0.07 -14.10 4.87
C ARG A 416 -0.83 -14.06 6.20
N GLY A 417 -1.78 -13.13 6.32
CA GLY A 417 -2.62 -12.96 7.52
C GLY A 417 -1.86 -12.52 8.77
N ALA A 418 -0.65 -11.94 8.64
CA ALA A 418 0.06 -11.35 9.77
C ALA A 418 -0.67 -10.10 10.28
N GLU A 419 -0.78 -9.95 11.61
CA GLU A 419 -1.51 -8.85 12.26
C GLU A 419 -0.67 -8.19 13.37
N ALA A 420 -0.32 -6.91 13.18
CA ALA A 420 0.29 -6.06 14.21
C ALA A 420 -0.79 -5.11 14.78
N LYS A 421 -1.25 -5.35 16.02
CA LYS A 421 -2.57 -4.92 16.55
C LYS A 421 -2.58 -3.72 17.50
N ILE A 422 -1.45 -3.17 17.92
CA ILE A 422 -1.39 -2.09 18.94
C ILE A 422 -0.51 -0.93 18.48
N SER A 423 -0.91 0.29 18.86
CA SER A 423 -0.15 1.53 18.71
C SER A 423 -0.03 2.28 20.04
N GLU A 424 1.14 2.10 20.68
CA GLU A 424 1.84 3.03 21.59
C GLU A 424 3.36 2.78 21.49
N ALA A 425 3.76 1.56 21.10
CA ALA A 425 5.13 1.16 20.76
C ALA A 425 5.20 0.43 19.40
N THR A 426 6.40 0.32 18.83
CA THR A 426 6.67 -0.45 17.61
C THR A 426 6.27 -1.92 17.81
N THR A 427 5.40 -2.44 16.93
CA THR A 427 4.96 -3.84 16.97
C THR A 427 5.47 -4.59 15.75
N ILE A 428 5.94 -5.83 15.94
CA ILE A 428 6.48 -6.66 14.86
C ILE A 428 5.73 -8.00 14.84
N ALA A 429 5.13 -8.34 13.70
CA ALA A 429 4.47 -9.61 13.42
C ALA A 429 5.00 -10.18 12.09
N ILE A 430 5.88 -11.18 12.14
CA ILE A 430 6.53 -11.77 10.96
C ILE A 430 6.25 -13.27 10.91
N GLY A 431 5.49 -13.72 9.92
CA GLY A 431 5.13 -15.12 9.71
C GLY A 431 3.67 -15.29 9.26
N ASN A 432 3.35 -16.45 8.68
CA ASN A 432 1.97 -16.77 8.30
C ASN A 432 1.10 -16.87 9.55
N GLY A 433 0.08 -16.01 9.65
CA GLY A 433 -0.80 -15.90 10.80
C GLY A 433 -0.11 -15.43 12.09
N ALA A 434 1.05 -14.77 12.00
CA ALA A 434 1.69 -14.18 13.18
C ALA A 434 0.85 -13.01 13.70
N VAL A 435 0.64 -12.93 15.01
CA VAL A 435 -0.16 -11.87 15.64
C VAL A 435 0.67 -11.23 16.75
N SER A 436 0.86 -9.92 16.70
CA SER A 436 1.47 -9.16 17.78
C SER A 436 0.51 -8.12 18.31
N ALA A 437 0.03 -8.32 19.53
CA ALA A 437 -0.65 -7.31 20.32
C ALA A 437 0.34 -6.50 21.19
N GLY A 438 1.58 -6.29 20.74
CA GLY A 438 2.64 -5.64 21.52
C GLY A 438 3.97 -6.38 21.36
N GLY A 439 5.08 -5.66 21.24
CA GLY A 439 6.40 -6.29 21.10
C GLY A 439 6.57 -7.09 19.79
N ILE A 440 7.23 -8.25 19.88
CA ILE A 440 7.76 -9.01 18.75
C ILE A 440 7.13 -10.42 18.68
N ALA A 441 6.47 -10.74 17.57
CA ALA A 441 6.00 -12.07 17.20
C ALA A 441 6.64 -12.51 15.88
N ILE A 442 7.50 -13.54 15.90
CA ILE A 442 8.21 -14.02 14.71
C ILE A 442 8.08 -15.54 14.59
N GLY A 443 7.45 -16.01 13.52
CA GLY A 443 7.22 -17.42 13.21
C GLY A 443 5.78 -17.69 12.77
N GLN A 444 5.54 -18.84 12.17
CA GLN A 444 4.18 -19.25 11.78
C GLN A 444 3.31 -19.39 13.03
N GLY A 445 2.18 -18.69 13.07
CA GLY A 445 1.27 -18.67 14.21
C GLY A 445 1.88 -18.14 15.52
N ALA A 446 3.04 -17.46 15.47
CA ALA A 446 3.59 -16.81 16.65
C ALA A 446 2.62 -15.73 17.13
N SER A 447 2.32 -15.73 18.42
CA SER A 447 1.31 -14.87 19.02
C SER A 447 1.88 -14.15 20.24
N VAL A 448 1.75 -12.83 20.25
CA VAL A 448 1.73 -12.02 21.46
C VAL A 448 0.30 -11.53 21.65
N VAL A 449 -0.28 -11.81 22.81
CA VAL A 449 -1.64 -11.37 23.15
C VAL A 449 -1.60 -10.45 24.37
N LYS A 450 -2.62 -9.61 24.52
CA LYS A 450 -2.81 -8.85 25.76
C LYS A 450 -3.08 -9.81 26.91
N GLY A 451 -2.33 -9.69 27.99
CA GLY A 451 -2.61 -10.37 29.25
C GLY A 451 -3.60 -9.57 30.11
N ASN A 452 -3.64 -9.91 31.41
CA ASN A 452 -4.52 -9.28 32.40
C ASN A 452 -3.92 -8.01 33.03
N ASN A 453 -2.81 -7.48 32.51
CA ASN A 453 -2.16 -6.33 33.12
C ASN A 453 -3.00 -5.04 32.95
N PRO A 454 -3.34 -4.32 34.04
CA PRO A 454 -4.12 -3.08 33.98
C PRO A 454 -3.47 -1.95 33.17
N SER A 455 -2.17 -2.02 32.85
CA SER A 455 -1.50 -1.04 31.97
C SER A 455 -1.83 -1.21 30.47
N GLY A 456 -2.66 -2.18 30.09
CA GLY A 456 -3.34 -2.21 28.78
C GLY A 456 -2.52 -2.61 27.55
N THR A 457 -1.19 -2.81 27.66
CA THR A 457 -0.30 -3.16 26.55
C THR A 457 0.68 -4.30 26.91
N ALA A 458 0.80 -5.29 26.02
CA ALA A 458 1.80 -6.37 26.10
C ALA A 458 3.19 -5.88 25.60
N SER A 459 3.58 -4.67 26.00
CA SER A 459 4.81 -4.01 25.57
C SER A 459 6.04 -4.83 25.97
N ALA A 460 7.07 -4.84 25.11
CA ALA A 460 8.34 -5.56 25.31
C ALA A 460 8.28 -7.11 25.35
N SER A 461 7.15 -7.73 24.98
CA SER A 461 7.05 -9.20 24.87
C SER A 461 7.77 -9.75 23.63
N VAL A 462 8.32 -10.96 23.72
CA VAL A 462 9.04 -11.62 22.61
C VAL A 462 8.54 -13.06 22.42
N SER A 463 7.93 -13.34 21.27
CA SER A 463 7.39 -14.64 20.87
C SER A 463 8.06 -15.08 19.57
N VAL A 464 9.04 -15.98 19.64
CA VAL A 464 9.86 -16.39 18.49
C VAL A 464 9.83 -17.91 18.31
N GLY A 465 9.20 -18.37 17.23
CA GLY A 465 9.07 -19.77 16.87
C GLY A 465 7.72 -20.11 16.27
N ARG A 466 7.56 -21.37 15.86
CA ARG A 466 6.27 -21.87 15.34
C ARG A 466 5.29 -22.08 16.48
N GLN A 467 4.12 -21.45 16.41
CA GLN A 467 3.04 -21.49 17.41
C GLN A 467 3.51 -21.10 18.83
N THR A 468 4.41 -20.13 18.95
CA THR A 468 4.75 -19.54 20.26
C THR A 468 3.63 -18.63 20.74
N VAL A 469 3.41 -18.58 22.05
CA VAL A 469 2.32 -17.78 22.63
C VAL A 469 2.80 -17.07 23.89
N VAL A 470 2.69 -15.75 23.92
CA VAL A 470 3.21 -14.93 25.01
C VAL A 470 2.17 -13.90 25.45
N ALA A 471 1.98 -13.78 26.76
CA ALA A 471 1.27 -12.68 27.41
C ALA A 471 2.24 -11.58 27.89
N ASP A 472 1.76 -10.61 28.67
CA ASP A 472 2.48 -9.39 29.03
C ASP A 472 3.90 -9.63 29.59
N TYR A 473 4.90 -8.96 28.99
CA TYR A 473 6.32 -8.96 29.37
C TYR A 473 7.01 -10.33 29.36
N GLY A 474 6.44 -11.32 28.68
CA GLY A 474 7.02 -12.66 28.56
C GLY A 474 8.02 -12.80 27.42
N VAL A 475 8.87 -13.82 27.52
CA VAL A 475 9.78 -14.25 26.45
C VAL A 475 9.59 -15.73 26.17
N ALA A 476 9.07 -16.09 24.99
CA ALA A 476 8.99 -17.48 24.53
C ALA A 476 9.84 -17.69 23.26
N LEU A 477 10.76 -18.64 23.31
CA LEU A 477 11.66 -18.98 22.21
C LEU A 477 11.60 -20.49 21.94
N GLY A 478 11.20 -20.90 20.74
CA GLY A 478 11.12 -22.31 20.33
C GLY A 478 9.71 -22.77 19.96
N SER A 479 9.57 -23.90 19.27
CA SER A 479 8.25 -24.33 18.79
C SER A 479 7.31 -24.66 19.96
N ARG A 480 6.11 -24.06 19.97
CA ARG A 480 5.10 -24.22 21.03
C ARG A 480 5.57 -23.80 22.42
N ALA A 481 6.58 -22.92 22.50
CA ALA A 481 6.94 -22.31 23.78
C ALA A 481 5.84 -21.32 24.20
N SER A 482 5.51 -21.30 25.50
CA SER A 482 4.43 -20.46 26.03
C SER A 482 4.79 -19.75 27.32
N VAL A 483 4.42 -18.48 27.46
CA VAL A 483 4.53 -17.71 28.71
C VAL A 483 3.20 -17.04 29.04
N GLY A 484 2.70 -17.28 30.25
CA GLY A 484 1.47 -16.70 30.79
C GLY A 484 0.17 -17.18 30.15
N ILE A 485 0.25 -18.23 29.33
CA ILE A 485 -0.89 -18.83 28.63
C ILE A 485 -0.72 -20.33 28.62
N THR A 486 -1.69 -21.05 29.17
CA THR A 486 -1.72 -22.51 29.10
C THR A 486 -2.06 -22.94 27.67
N LEU A 487 -1.33 -23.94 27.18
CA LEU A 487 -1.59 -24.57 25.88
C LEU A 487 -2.30 -25.90 26.10
N THR A 488 -3.27 -26.22 25.25
CA THR A 488 -3.83 -27.56 25.09
C THR A 488 -2.75 -28.56 24.62
N ASP A 489 -3.03 -29.86 24.71
CA ASP A 489 -2.10 -30.91 24.24
C ASP A 489 -1.77 -30.80 22.74
N ASP A 490 -2.70 -30.28 21.92
CA ASP A 490 -2.50 -29.97 20.50
C ASP A 490 -1.82 -28.61 20.26
N GLY A 491 -1.50 -27.85 21.31
CA GLY A 491 -0.67 -26.63 21.29
C GLY A 491 -1.43 -25.35 20.98
N ASN A 492 -2.75 -25.38 21.14
CA ASN A 492 -3.59 -24.20 21.00
C ASN A 492 -3.64 -23.43 22.33
N PRO A 493 -3.70 -22.08 22.30
CA PRO A 493 -3.92 -21.29 23.50
C PRO A 493 -5.27 -21.64 24.14
N GLU A 494 -5.26 -22.06 25.41
CA GLU A 494 -6.46 -22.47 26.14
C GLU A 494 -6.97 -21.34 27.05
N ARG A 495 -6.07 -20.76 27.85
CA ARG A 495 -6.42 -19.76 28.88
C ARG A 495 -5.24 -18.84 29.17
N VAL A 496 -5.49 -17.53 29.18
CA VAL A 496 -4.56 -16.54 29.74
C VAL A 496 -4.54 -16.72 31.26
N THR A 497 -3.39 -17.09 31.81
CA THR A 497 -3.23 -17.25 33.25
C THR A 497 -3.05 -15.89 33.92
N SER A 498 -3.35 -15.77 35.22
CA SER A 498 -2.95 -14.61 36.02
C SER A 498 -1.43 -14.54 36.28
N GLY A 499 -0.70 -15.62 35.96
CA GLY A 499 0.76 -15.71 36.01
C GLY A 499 1.42 -15.54 34.64
N GLY A 500 2.75 -15.42 34.64
CA GLY A 500 3.58 -15.33 33.43
C GLY A 500 4.28 -13.98 33.23
N LEU A 501 3.97 -12.99 34.07
CA LEU A 501 4.61 -11.68 34.02
C LEU A 501 6.12 -11.83 34.25
N TYR A 502 6.94 -11.28 33.35
CA TYR A 502 8.40 -11.44 33.34
C TYR A 502 8.89 -12.89 33.23
N GLY A 503 8.03 -13.81 32.75
CA GLY A 503 8.38 -15.20 32.55
C GLY A 503 9.24 -15.42 31.29
N THR A 504 10.14 -16.40 31.33
CA THR A 504 10.96 -16.79 30.17
C THR A 504 10.87 -18.29 29.92
N ALA A 505 10.43 -18.69 28.73
CA ALA A 505 10.36 -20.07 28.28
C ALA A 505 11.24 -20.27 27.03
N VAL A 506 12.23 -21.15 27.11
CA VAL A 506 13.17 -21.43 26.00
C VAL A 506 13.20 -22.94 25.72
N GLY A 507 12.77 -23.35 24.53
CA GLY A 507 12.77 -24.74 24.11
C GLY A 507 11.49 -25.16 23.40
N ILE A 508 11.48 -26.37 22.86
CA ILE A 508 10.25 -26.93 22.29
C ILE A 508 9.29 -27.28 23.44
N ASN A 509 8.03 -26.87 23.33
CA ASN A 509 6.99 -27.18 24.33
C ASN A 509 7.33 -26.75 25.77
N SER A 510 8.24 -25.77 25.95
CA SER A 510 8.56 -25.21 27.26
C SER A 510 7.47 -24.24 27.71
N GLY A 511 7.14 -24.22 28.99
CA GLY A 511 6.03 -23.41 29.51
C GLY A 511 6.35 -22.72 30.84
N VAL A 512 6.01 -21.43 30.94
CA VAL A 512 5.99 -20.70 32.21
C VAL A 512 4.60 -20.14 32.45
N TYR A 513 3.97 -20.55 33.55
CA TYR A 513 2.60 -20.16 33.90
C TYR A 513 2.52 -19.38 35.23
N SER A 514 3.66 -18.89 35.72
CA SER A 514 3.82 -18.11 36.96
C SER A 514 4.71 -16.87 36.76
N ASN A 515 4.74 -15.97 37.75
CA ASN A 515 5.47 -14.70 37.63
C ASN A 515 6.97 -14.87 37.92
N SER A 516 7.80 -14.12 37.18
CA SER A 516 9.26 -14.04 37.35
C SER A 516 9.96 -15.41 37.31
N ALA A 517 9.45 -16.33 36.51
CA ALA A 517 9.94 -17.71 36.44
C ALA A 517 10.66 -18.02 35.11
N LEU A 518 11.49 -19.06 35.12
CA LEU A 518 12.32 -19.47 34.00
C LEU A 518 12.16 -20.97 33.70
N ALA A 519 11.80 -21.30 32.46
CA ALA A 519 11.79 -22.67 31.94
C ALA A 519 12.74 -22.79 30.75
N VAL A 520 13.72 -23.70 30.79
CA VAL A 520 14.68 -23.91 29.68
C VAL A 520 14.83 -25.40 29.39
N GLY A 521 14.50 -25.83 28.17
CA GLY A 521 14.62 -27.21 27.71
C GLY A 521 13.36 -27.75 27.06
N HIS A 522 13.48 -28.90 26.39
CA HIS A 522 12.32 -29.56 25.78
C HIS A 522 11.36 -30.03 26.87
N ASN A 523 10.12 -29.54 26.82
CA ASN A 523 9.06 -29.84 27.77
C ASN A 523 9.39 -29.47 29.24
N ALA A 524 10.28 -28.48 29.44
CA ALA A 524 10.50 -27.87 30.76
C ALA A 524 9.30 -27.00 31.14
N LYS A 525 8.77 -27.15 32.36
CA LYS A 525 7.55 -26.44 32.79
C LYS A 525 7.68 -25.83 34.18
N VAL A 526 7.19 -24.60 34.32
CA VAL A 526 6.88 -23.98 35.61
C VAL A 526 5.37 -23.84 35.72
N SER A 527 4.76 -24.49 36.72
CA SER A 527 3.30 -24.52 36.90
C SER A 527 2.71 -23.17 37.31
N GLU A 528 1.39 -23.07 37.27
CA GLU A 528 0.65 -21.94 37.84
C GLU A 528 1.02 -21.75 39.32
N ASN A 529 1.08 -20.49 39.79
CA ASN A 529 1.44 -20.08 41.17
C ASN A 529 2.88 -20.43 41.64
N ALA A 530 3.71 -21.07 40.82
CA ALA A 530 5.12 -21.31 41.12
C ALA A 530 5.99 -20.06 40.89
N ASN A 531 5.69 -18.98 41.61
CA ASN A 531 6.36 -17.68 41.43
C ASN A 531 7.86 -17.79 41.74
N ALA A 532 8.69 -17.09 40.97
CA ALA A 532 10.15 -17.11 41.08
C ALA A 532 10.79 -18.52 41.01
N ALA A 533 10.10 -19.48 40.37
CA ALA A 533 10.60 -20.84 40.22
C ALA A 533 11.46 -21.01 38.95
N LEU A 534 12.32 -22.03 38.99
CA LEU A 534 13.27 -22.37 37.94
C LEU A 534 13.10 -23.82 37.50
N ALA A 535 12.93 -24.07 36.20
CA ALA A 535 12.90 -25.41 35.61
C ALA A 535 13.86 -25.48 34.41
N ILE A 536 15.00 -26.16 34.55
CA ILE A 536 16.00 -26.31 33.48
C ILE A 536 16.21 -27.79 33.18
N GLY A 537 15.95 -28.25 31.95
CA GLY A 537 16.24 -29.59 31.48
C GLY A 537 15.08 -30.28 30.76
N TYR A 538 15.36 -31.43 30.15
CA TYR A 538 14.33 -32.25 29.50
C TYR A 538 13.30 -32.73 30.54
N ASN A 539 12.02 -32.42 30.35
CA ASN A 539 10.93 -32.77 31.27
C ASN A 539 11.10 -32.28 32.73
N SER A 540 11.89 -31.23 32.99
CA SER A 540 11.98 -30.65 34.35
C SER A 540 10.68 -29.93 34.73
N LEU A 541 10.26 -30.03 35.99
CA LEU A 541 9.01 -29.43 36.49
C LEU A 541 9.20 -28.76 37.86
N SER A 542 8.90 -27.47 37.92
CA SER A 542 8.77 -26.74 39.19
C SER A 542 7.33 -26.31 39.40
N SER A 543 6.72 -26.74 40.49
CA SER A 543 5.27 -26.58 40.74
C SER A 543 4.91 -25.72 41.95
N ALA A 544 5.89 -25.13 42.62
CA ALA A 544 5.67 -24.31 43.82
C ALA A 544 6.61 -23.09 43.87
N GLN A 545 6.33 -22.16 44.78
CA GLN A 545 7.08 -20.91 44.92
C GLN A 545 8.55 -21.16 45.27
N ASN A 546 9.46 -20.41 44.62
CA ASN A 546 10.92 -20.52 44.80
C ASN A 546 11.50 -21.92 44.54
N ALA A 547 10.74 -22.81 43.87
CA ALA A 547 11.17 -24.17 43.59
C ALA A 547 12.22 -24.18 42.47
N ILE A 548 13.27 -24.97 42.63
CA ILE A 548 14.37 -25.13 41.68
C ILE A 548 14.41 -26.58 41.20
N ALA A 549 14.14 -26.82 39.92
CA ALA A 549 14.29 -28.11 39.26
C ALA A 549 15.34 -28.00 38.13
N ILE A 550 16.46 -28.69 38.25
CA ILE A 550 17.53 -28.66 37.24
C ILE A 550 17.94 -30.09 36.89
N GLY A 551 17.74 -30.50 35.64
CA GLY A 551 18.14 -31.80 35.11
C GLY A 551 16.98 -32.58 34.49
N LYS A 552 17.29 -33.78 33.97
CA LYS A 552 16.34 -34.59 33.21
C LYS A 552 15.26 -35.14 34.14
N GLY A 553 14.02 -34.69 33.99
CA GLY A 553 12.89 -35.17 34.79
C GLY A 553 12.93 -34.79 36.27
N ALA A 554 13.76 -33.81 36.67
CA ALA A 554 13.76 -33.29 38.03
C ALA A 554 12.42 -32.61 38.35
N LYS A 555 11.87 -32.89 39.54
CA LYS A 555 10.59 -32.36 40.03
C LYS A 555 10.76 -31.69 41.39
N ALA A 556 10.37 -30.42 41.47
CA ALA A 556 10.37 -29.61 42.68
C ALA A 556 8.93 -29.12 42.94
N SER A 557 8.21 -29.80 43.84
CA SER A 557 6.75 -29.73 43.95
C SER A 557 6.23 -29.01 45.21
N ALA A 558 7.12 -28.55 46.10
CA ALA A 558 6.76 -27.79 47.29
C ALA A 558 7.58 -26.49 47.40
N GLU A 559 7.16 -25.58 48.28
CA GLU A 559 7.79 -24.27 48.41
C GLU A 559 9.25 -24.37 48.87
N ASN A 560 10.10 -23.51 48.33
CA ASN A 560 11.53 -23.42 48.68
C ASN A 560 12.26 -24.76 48.53
N THR A 561 11.94 -25.52 47.47
CA THR A 561 12.56 -26.83 47.20
C THR A 561 13.68 -26.76 46.17
N ILE A 562 14.65 -27.68 46.30
CA ILE A 562 15.78 -27.83 45.37
C ILE A 562 15.82 -29.27 44.85
N SER A 563 15.69 -29.49 43.55
CA SER A 563 15.71 -30.80 42.90
C SER A 563 16.70 -30.74 41.74
N ILE A 564 17.93 -31.21 41.94
CA ILE A 564 19.02 -31.08 40.97
C ILE A 564 19.60 -32.44 40.62
N GLY A 565 19.54 -32.81 39.34
CA GLY A 565 20.00 -34.08 38.79
C GLY A 565 18.90 -34.80 37.98
N THR A 566 18.99 -36.12 37.88
CA THR A 566 18.06 -36.90 37.05
C THR A 566 16.97 -37.50 37.91
N GLY A 567 15.70 -37.29 37.53
CA GLY A 567 14.55 -37.99 38.13
C GLY A 567 14.28 -37.73 39.63
N ASN A 568 14.92 -36.74 40.25
CA ASN A 568 14.64 -36.39 41.65
C ASN A 568 13.21 -35.86 41.82
N ILE A 569 12.58 -36.19 42.94
CA ILE A 569 11.24 -35.73 43.30
C ILE A 569 11.29 -35.15 44.72
N VAL A 570 11.11 -33.83 44.83
CA VAL A 570 11.13 -33.13 46.13
C VAL A 570 9.77 -32.51 46.37
N SER A 571 9.04 -33.05 47.33
CA SER A 571 7.67 -32.64 47.69
C SER A 571 7.52 -32.18 49.14
N GLY A 572 8.58 -32.23 49.95
CA GLY A 572 8.62 -31.61 51.27
C GLY A 572 9.00 -30.14 51.17
N THR A 573 8.30 -29.26 51.89
CA THR A 573 8.64 -27.82 51.95
C THR A 573 10.06 -27.63 52.52
N ASN A 574 10.80 -26.62 52.02
CA ASN A 574 12.16 -26.28 52.49
C ASN A 574 13.16 -27.45 52.38
N SER A 575 12.99 -28.32 51.39
CA SER A 575 13.75 -29.57 51.26
C SER A 575 14.54 -29.63 49.96
N GLY A 576 15.53 -30.53 49.89
CA GLY A 576 16.42 -30.62 48.75
C GLY A 576 16.86 -32.03 48.37
N ALA A 577 17.13 -32.25 47.08
CA ALA A 577 17.78 -33.44 46.55
C ALA A 577 18.82 -33.05 45.49
N LEU A 578 20.03 -33.58 45.63
CA LEU A 578 21.13 -33.47 44.68
C LEU A 578 21.65 -34.88 44.32
N GLY A 579 21.39 -35.37 43.11
CA GLY A 579 21.74 -36.74 42.69
C GLY A 579 20.82 -37.37 41.63
N ASP A 580 20.75 -38.70 41.57
CA ASP A 580 19.96 -39.45 40.58
C ASP A 580 19.50 -40.83 41.09
N PRO A 581 18.19 -41.13 41.11
CA PRO A 581 17.10 -40.28 41.55
C PRO A 581 16.91 -40.37 43.07
N SER A 582 16.46 -39.32 43.73
CA SER A 582 16.05 -39.30 45.14
C SER A 582 14.63 -38.76 45.29
N THR A 583 13.85 -39.33 46.22
CA THR A 583 12.52 -38.85 46.61
C THR A 583 12.56 -38.27 48.02
N VAL A 584 12.21 -37.00 48.19
CA VAL A 584 12.22 -36.30 49.48
C VAL A 584 10.85 -35.69 49.71
N SER A 585 10.04 -36.33 50.56
CA SER A 585 8.69 -35.88 50.91
C SER A 585 8.58 -35.29 52.32
N GLY A 586 9.55 -35.55 53.18
CA GLY A 586 9.61 -34.92 54.51
C GLY A 586 10.03 -33.46 54.46
N VAL A 587 9.54 -32.65 55.40
CA VAL A 587 9.78 -31.19 55.45
C VAL A 587 11.17 -30.91 56.01
N ASN A 588 11.81 -29.81 55.60
CA ASN A 588 13.16 -29.40 56.03
C ASN A 588 14.23 -30.50 55.86
N SER A 589 14.13 -31.31 54.81
CA SER A 589 14.95 -32.52 54.67
C SER A 589 15.80 -32.51 53.41
N TYR A 590 16.98 -33.12 53.46
CA TYR A 590 17.96 -33.03 52.39
C TYR A 590 18.57 -34.38 52.04
N SER A 591 18.64 -34.66 50.74
CA SER A 591 19.34 -35.79 50.15
C SER A 591 20.52 -35.32 49.30
N ILE A 592 21.70 -35.88 49.54
CA ILE A 592 22.84 -35.83 48.62
C ILE A 592 23.23 -37.26 48.29
N GLY A 593 22.98 -37.66 47.03
CA GLY A 593 23.21 -39.00 46.50
C GLY A 593 21.98 -39.61 45.81
N ASN A 594 22.01 -40.93 45.67
CA ASN A 594 21.22 -41.67 44.68
C ASN A 594 20.32 -42.70 45.34
N ASN A 595 19.12 -42.89 44.79
CA ASN A 595 18.13 -43.88 45.24
C ASN A 595 17.71 -43.72 46.71
N ASN A 596 17.67 -42.47 47.22
CA ASN A 596 17.21 -42.22 48.58
C ASN A 596 15.71 -41.93 48.62
N ILE A 597 15.03 -42.41 49.65
CA ILE A 597 13.63 -42.13 49.95
C ILE A 597 13.57 -41.54 51.37
N ILE A 598 13.17 -40.28 51.48
CA ILE A 598 13.16 -39.53 52.75
C ILE A 598 11.74 -39.02 53.00
N SER A 599 10.99 -39.74 53.83
CA SER A 599 9.67 -39.30 54.33
C SER A 599 9.74 -38.58 55.68
N ALA A 600 10.87 -38.73 56.38
CA ALA A 600 11.17 -38.07 57.64
C ALA A 600 11.35 -36.55 57.51
N SER A 601 10.89 -35.78 58.49
CA SER A 601 11.12 -34.34 58.60
C SER A 601 12.43 -34.01 59.34
N ASN A 602 13.03 -32.87 59.03
CA ASN A 602 14.33 -32.42 59.55
C ASN A 602 15.44 -33.46 59.37
N ALA A 603 15.38 -34.26 58.30
CA ALA A 603 16.28 -35.38 58.08
C ALA A 603 17.37 -35.05 57.04
N PHE A 604 18.59 -35.49 57.30
CA PHE A 604 19.74 -35.28 56.40
C PHE A 604 20.34 -36.60 55.98
N VAL A 605 20.35 -36.88 54.68
CA VAL A 605 20.93 -38.08 54.11
C VAL A 605 22.08 -37.70 53.18
N LEU A 606 23.28 -38.16 53.50
CA LEU A 606 24.44 -38.13 52.63
C LEU A 606 24.84 -39.57 52.33
N GLY A 607 24.33 -40.13 51.25
CA GLY A 607 24.43 -41.56 50.99
C GLY A 607 23.63 -42.00 49.78
N ASN A 608 23.60 -43.32 49.55
CA ASN A 608 22.84 -43.93 48.46
C ASN A 608 22.00 -45.09 49.00
N ALA A 609 20.87 -45.36 48.36
CA ALA A 609 19.96 -46.47 48.71
C ALA A 609 19.50 -46.43 50.18
N VAL A 610 19.19 -45.23 50.69
CA VAL A 610 18.69 -45.01 52.06
C VAL A 610 17.18 -44.82 52.05
N ASN A 611 16.47 -45.55 52.92
CA ASN A 611 15.06 -45.31 53.21
C ASN A 611 14.93 -44.76 54.64
N ASN A 612 14.53 -43.50 54.77
CA ASN A 612 14.48 -42.78 56.03
C ASN A 612 13.08 -42.24 56.35
N ALA A 613 12.48 -42.81 57.38
CA ALA A 613 11.19 -42.41 57.95
C ALA A 613 11.30 -41.98 59.43
N VAL A 614 12.50 -41.64 59.91
CA VAL A 614 12.75 -41.19 61.28
C VAL A 614 13.10 -39.70 61.31
N ASP A 615 12.25 -38.89 61.92
CA ASP A 615 12.44 -37.45 62.01
C ASP A 615 13.74 -37.07 62.75
N ASN A 616 14.28 -35.90 62.41
CA ASN A 616 15.50 -35.31 62.99
C ASN A 616 16.77 -36.17 62.84
N SER A 617 16.73 -37.21 62.00
CA SER A 617 17.84 -38.15 61.85
C SER A 617 18.89 -37.65 60.86
N VAL A 618 20.12 -38.09 61.07
CA VAL A 618 21.21 -37.94 60.09
C VAL A 618 21.64 -39.32 59.64
N VAL A 619 21.68 -39.56 58.34
CA VAL A 619 22.10 -40.84 57.77
C VAL A 619 23.30 -40.64 56.85
N LEU A 620 24.39 -41.33 57.16
CA LEU A 620 25.66 -41.21 56.45
C LEU A 620 26.04 -42.55 55.81
N GLY A 621 26.27 -42.54 54.50
CA GLY A 621 26.81 -43.67 53.75
C GLY A 621 25.78 -44.50 52.97
N ASN A 622 26.31 -45.31 52.05
CA ASN A 622 25.56 -46.22 51.18
C ASN A 622 24.89 -47.35 51.97
N ASN A 623 23.62 -47.65 51.69
CA ASN A 623 22.84 -48.72 52.35
C ASN A 623 22.76 -48.60 53.89
N SER A 624 22.87 -47.39 54.44
CA SER A 624 22.66 -47.18 55.88
C SER A 624 21.16 -47.28 56.22
N ALA A 625 20.86 -47.86 57.38
CA ALA A 625 19.49 -48.02 57.87
C ALA A 625 19.31 -47.19 59.14
N VAL A 626 18.16 -46.56 59.29
CA VAL A 626 17.83 -45.72 60.44
C VAL A 626 16.69 -46.36 61.23
N SER A 627 16.78 -46.28 62.55
CA SER A 627 15.76 -46.76 63.48
C SER A 627 15.46 -45.66 64.49
N ALA A 628 14.28 -45.71 65.10
CA ALA A 628 13.91 -44.76 66.15
C ALA A 628 14.94 -44.82 67.30
N ALA A 629 15.23 -43.67 67.90
CA ALA A 629 16.14 -43.60 69.03
C ALA A 629 15.56 -44.38 70.23
N ILE A 630 16.40 -45.20 70.88
CA ILE A 630 16.02 -45.97 72.06
C ILE A 630 16.55 -45.25 73.30
N ALA A 631 15.65 -44.76 74.16
CA ALA A 631 16.01 -44.14 75.42
C ALA A 631 16.69 -45.16 76.36
N THR A 632 17.92 -44.88 76.75
CA THR A 632 18.70 -45.74 77.65
C THR A 632 19.06 -44.93 78.91
N PRO A 633 18.15 -44.82 79.90
CA PRO A 633 18.35 -43.95 81.06
C PRO A 633 19.40 -44.45 82.04
N GLY A 634 19.79 -45.71 81.93
CA GLY A 634 20.76 -46.35 82.80
C GLY A 634 20.86 -47.85 82.57
N TYR A 635 21.77 -48.48 83.31
CA TYR A 635 21.96 -49.93 83.32
C TYR A 635 22.34 -50.40 84.72
N SER A 636 21.97 -51.64 85.09
CA SER A 636 22.33 -52.21 86.39
C SER A 636 23.53 -53.14 86.23
N VAL A 637 24.61 -52.88 86.97
CA VAL A 637 25.79 -53.74 87.04
C VAL A 637 25.85 -54.31 88.45
N ASN A 638 25.79 -55.65 88.58
CA ASN A 638 25.79 -56.35 89.87
C ASN A 638 24.77 -55.82 90.90
N GLY A 639 23.58 -55.41 90.44
CA GLY A 639 22.52 -54.88 91.29
C GLY A 639 22.65 -53.38 91.60
N VAL A 640 23.73 -52.71 91.19
CA VAL A 640 23.92 -51.27 91.33
C VAL A 640 23.42 -50.56 90.07
N SER A 641 22.47 -49.63 90.24
CA SER A 641 21.90 -48.86 89.14
C SER A 641 22.81 -47.67 88.78
N HIS A 642 23.25 -47.62 87.53
CA HIS A 642 23.99 -46.50 86.96
C HIS A 642 23.08 -45.68 86.06
N LYS A 643 22.95 -44.38 86.31
CA LYS A 643 22.21 -43.44 85.44
C LYS A 643 23.14 -42.89 84.37
N PHE A 644 22.63 -42.76 83.15
CA PHE A 644 23.36 -42.16 82.03
C PHE A 644 22.89 -40.72 81.76
N ALA A 645 23.84 -39.86 81.40
CA ALA A 645 23.56 -38.56 80.81
C ALA A 645 22.98 -38.74 79.39
N GLY A 646 22.19 -37.78 78.90
CA GLY A 646 21.58 -37.86 77.56
C GLY A 646 20.50 -38.95 77.42
N SER A 647 19.84 -39.32 78.51
CA SER A 647 18.87 -40.43 78.59
C SER A 647 17.66 -40.35 77.64
N SER A 648 17.36 -39.16 77.12
CA SER A 648 16.25 -38.89 76.21
C SER A 648 16.76 -38.36 74.86
N PRO A 649 17.31 -39.23 73.99
CA PRO A 649 17.79 -38.82 72.68
C PRO A 649 16.64 -38.36 71.78
N VAL A 650 16.85 -37.26 71.04
CA VAL A 650 15.85 -36.71 70.10
C VAL A 650 15.75 -37.51 68.80
N SER A 651 16.86 -38.11 68.35
CA SER A 651 16.95 -38.96 67.16
C SER A 651 18.32 -39.64 67.11
N THR A 652 18.69 -40.22 65.98
CA THR A 652 19.95 -40.95 65.78
C THR A 652 20.76 -40.44 64.58
N VAL A 653 22.08 -40.55 64.69
CA VAL A 653 23.00 -40.49 63.54
C VAL A 653 23.31 -41.93 63.12
N SER A 654 22.75 -42.38 62.00
CA SER A 654 23.05 -43.70 61.45
C SER A 654 24.24 -43.64 60.49
N ILE A 655 25.25 -44.48 60.75
CA ILE A 655 26.43 -44.63 59.88
C ILE A 655 26.48 -46.00 59.21
N GLY A 656 25.43 -46.83 59.29
CA GLY A 656 25.45 -48.20 58.77
C GLY A 656 24.11 -48.91 58.91
N ALA A 657 24.12 -50.22 58.69
CA ALA A 657 22.98 -51.10 58.95
C ALA A 657 23.48 -52.38 59.65
N SER A 658 22.57 -53.20 60.16
CA SER A 658 22.93 -54.49 60.75
C SER A 658 23.71 -55.37 59.75
N GLY A 659 24.90 -55.81 60.15
CA GLY A 659 25.85 -56.55 59.31
C GLY A 659 26.57 -55.71 58.25
N LYS A 660 26.39 -54.38 58.28
CA LYS A 660 27.00 -53.37 57.40
C LYS A 660 27.42 -52.15 58.22
N GLU A 661 27.97 -52.40 59.41
CA GLU A 661 28.45 -51.38 60.33
C GLU A 661 29.67 -50.65 59.75
N ARG A 662 29.89 -49.42 60.20
CA ARG A 662 31.08 -48.64 59.86
C ARG A 662 31.85 -48.30 61.12
N THR A 663 33.17 -48.32 61.00
CA THR A 663 34.07 -47.75 62.02
C THR A 663 34.00 -46.23 61.98
N LEU A 664 33.93 -45.59 63.15
CA LEU A 664 34.18 -44.16 63.30
C LEU A 664 35.62 -43.95 63.78
N THR A 665 36.49 -43.45 62.90
CA THR A 665 37.93 -43.31 63.16
C THR A 665 38.31 -41.88 63.53
N ASN A 666 39.47 -41.70 64.16
CA ASN A 666 40.01 -40.39 64.59
C ASN A 666 39.15 -39.67 65.65
N VAL A 667 38.52 -40.44 66.55
CA VAL A 667 37.76 -39.90 67.68
C VAL A 667 38.72 -39.56 68.83
N ALA A 668 38.84 -38.28 69.15
CA ALA A 668 39.58 -37.81 70.32
C ALA A 668 38.96 -38.35 71.62
N ALA A 669 39.75 -38.41 72.70
CA ALA A 669 39.26 -38.92 73.98
C ALA A 669 38.14 -38.01 74.55
N GLY A 670 36.98 -38.60 74.86
CA GLY A 670 35.85 -37.90 75.46
C GLY A 670 36.07 -37.58 76.94
N ARG A 671 35.40 -36.57 77.47
CA ARG A 671 35.50 -36.27 78.91
C ARG A 671 34.83 -37.36 79.74
N LEU A 672 35.44 -37.75 80.86
CA LEU A 672 34.89 -38.74 81.79
C LEU A 672 34.29 -38.04 83.01
N SER A 673 32.95 -37.92 83.05
CA SER A 673 32.20 -37.34 84.18
C SER A 673 30.76 -37.84 84.20
N PRO A 674 30.01 -37.69 85.32
CA PRO A 674 28.61 -38.15 85.42
C PRO A 674 27.62 -37.48 84.46
N VAL A 675 28.01 -36.36 83.83
CA VAL A 675 27.17 -35.57 82.91
C VAL A 675 27.67 -35.58 81.47
N SER A 676 28.72 -36.36 81.16
CA SER A 676 29.34 -36.37 79.83
C SER A 676 28.46 -37.05 78.79
N THR A 677 28.40 -36.46 77.60
CA THR A 677 27.75 -37.02 76.40
C THR A 677 28.75 -37.17 75.23
N ASP A 678 30.05 -37.15 75.54
CA ASP A 678 31.11 -37.29 74.54
C ASP A 678 31.26 -38.78 74.14
N ALA A 679 31.62 -39.06 72.89
CA ALA A 679 31.96 -40.41 72.47
C ALA A 679 33.24 -40.90 73.16
N ILE A 680 33.28 -42.18 73.51
CA ILE A 680 34.45 -42.86 74.08
C ILE A 680 35.26 -43.50 72.96
N ASN A 681 36.57 -43.24 72.92
CA ASN A 681 37.44 -43.92 71.96
C ASN A 681 38.03 -45.22 72.54
N GLY A 682 38.65 -46.05 71.69
CA GLY A 682 39.21 -47.33 72.10
C GLY A 682 40.29 -47.22 73.20
N SER A 683 41.08 -46.14 73.22
CA SER A 683 42.14 -45.95 74.22
C SER A 683 41.60 -45.72 75.64
N GLN A 684 40.44 -45.07 75.77
CA GLN A 684 39.81 -44.84 77.07
C GLN A 684 39.19 -46.11 77.64
N LEU A 685 38.53 -46.90 76.79
CA LEU A 685 38.02 -48.20 77.21
C LEU A 685 39.18 -49.13 77.59
N PHE A 686 40.25 -49.15 76.79
CA PHE A 686 41.45 -49.91 77.09
C PHE A 686 42.07 -49.52 78.43
N ALA A 687 42.13 -48.22 78.76
CA ALA A 687 42.61 -47.75 80.06
C ALA A 687 41.78 -48.33 81.22
N VAL A 688 40.44 -48.33 81.12
CA VAL A 688 39.56 -48.94 82.14
C VAL A 688 39.77 -50.44 82.24
N THR A 689 39.81 -51.15 81.11
CA THR A 689 40.04 -52.61 81.09
C THR A 689 41.39 -52.97 81.71
N SER A 690 42.45 -52.19 81.43
CA SER A 690 43.77 -52.41 82.01
C SER A 690 43.82 -52.27 83.53
N GLU A 691 42.91 -51.48 84.12
CA GLU A 691 42.76 -51.39 85.57
C GLU A 691 41.92 -52.55 86.14
N VAL A 692 40.86 -52.96 85.46
CA VAL A 692 40.03 -54.12 85.86
C VAL A 692 40.83 -55.43 85.83
N GLU A 693 41.71 -55.60 84.85
CA GLU A 693 42.56 -56.80 84.71
C GLU A 693 43.59 -56.95 85.84
N LYS A 694 43.90 -55.89 86.60
CA LYS A 694 44.75 -56.00 87.80
C LYS A 694 44.10 -56.81 88.93
N GLY A 695 42.79 -57.08 88.85
CA GLY A 695 42.02 -57.85 89.84
C GLY A 695 41.80 -57.09 91.16
N ASN A 696 41.13 -57.73 92.12
CA ASN A 696 40.94 -57.13 93.45
C ASN A 696 42.28 -57.06 94.19
N LEU A 697 42.71 -55.85 94.57
CA LEU A 697 43.75 -55.70 95.59
C LEU A 697 43.14 -56.05 96.95
N PHE A 698 43.40 -57.25 97.44
CA PHE A 698 43.12 -57.59 98.83
C PHE A 698 44.13 -56.90 99.74
N ALA A 699 43.68 -56.40 100.90
CA ALA A 699 44.58 -55.99 101.97
C ALA A 699 45.47 -57.19 102.37
N GLY A 700 46.75 -57.16 101.97
CA GLY A 700 47.70 -58.26 102.20
C GLY A 700 48.31 -58.93 100.95
N ASN A 701 48.00 -58.45 99.73
CA ASN A 701 48.61 -58.99 98.48
C ASN A 701 50.12 -58.69 98.32
N THR A 702 50.75 -58.03 99.30
CA THR A 702 52.21 -57.93 99.43
C THR A 702 52.62 -58.28 100.86
N GLY A 703 53.67 -59.10 101.01
CA GLY A 703 54.26 -59.50 102.30
C GLY A 703 54.84 -60.92 102.31
N THR A 704 55.72 -61.19 103.29
CA THR A 704 56.22 -62.53 103.65
C THR A 704 55.91 -62.78 105.13
N PHE A 705 55.41 -63.98 105.47
CA PHE A 705 55.29 -64.41 106.86
C PHE A 705 55.86 -65.82 107.02
N ASN A 706 56.53 -66.06 108.15
CA ASN A 706 57.10 -67.36 108.47
C ASN A 706 56.03 -68.26 109.11
N ARG A 707 56.05 -69.54 108.74
CA ARG A 707 55.12 -70.57 109.23
C ARG A 707 55.82 -71.82 109.70
N HIS A 708 55.19 -72.48 110.66
CA HIS A 708 55.52 -73.84 111.03
C HIS A 708 54.62 -74.86 110.31
N LEU A 709 55.17 -76.05 110.05
CA LEU A 709 54.46 -77.13 109.36
C LEU A 709 53.28 -77.59 110.24
N GLY A 710 52.06 -77.59 109.69
CA GLY A 710 50.85 -78.10 110.37
C GLY A 710 49.85 -77.07 110.88
N GLU A 711 50.18 -75.78 110.93
CA GLU A 711 49.18 -74.75 111.31
C GLU A 711 48.13 -74.52 110.21
N THR A 712 46.96 -73.98 110.53
CA THR A 712 45.98 -73.52 109.53
C THR A 712 46.09 -72.02 109.34
N THR A 713 46.43 -71.54 108.14
CA THR A 713 46.37 -70.10 107.84
C THR A 713 45.00 -69.73 107.32
N THR A 714 44.33 -68.83 108.04
CA THR A 714 43.09 -68.23 107.57
C THR A 714 43.41 -66.84 107.03
N ILE A 715 43.47 -66.69 105.70
CA ILE A 715 43.59 -65.36 105.07
C ILE A 715 42.17 -64.77 105.01
N ARG A 716 41.88 -63.80 105.88
CA ARG A 716 40.62 -63.04 105.82
C ARG A 716 40.84 -61.79 104.97
N GLY A 717 40.63 -61.92 103.66
CA GLY A 717 40.60 -60.79 102.73
C GLY A 717 39.19 -60.24 102.61
N GLY A 718 39.00 -58.96 102.89
CA GLY A 718 37.85 -58.18 102.42
C GLY A 718 38.23 -57.41 101.16
N LEU A 719 37.24 -57.10 100.30
CA LEU A 719 37.40 -56.09 99.26
C LEU A 719 37.84 -54.78 99.94
N ALA A 720 38.95 -54.19 99.48
CA ALA A 720 39.39 -52.88 99.92
C ALA A 720 38.43 -51.79 99.44
#